data_AF-A0AAV1EP59-F1
#
_entry.id   AF-A0AAV1EP59-F1
#
_cell.length_a   1.000
_cell.length_b   1.000
_cell.length_c   1.000
_cell.angle_alpha   90.00
_cell.angle_beta   90.00
_cell.angle_gamma   90.00
#
_symmetry.space_group_name_H-M   'P 1'
#
loop_
_entity.id
_entity.type
_entity.pdbx_description
1 polymer ?
#
loop_
_entity_poly.entity_id
_entity_poly.type
_entity_poly.pdbx_seq_one_letter_code
_entity_poly.pdbx_strand_id
1 'polypeptide(L)'
;MDQPEELQQIAKWLSEEGLSPGSPKEAQLCLLWRALQRTSSRLSRVTWDLEKQCSQHSAELAEVRKSLEQIRIFTEHKDVLAQEIENENDQLKDQLQRLISLQDAQISEVAKMLYQQGLTELIHSSASEQVAYLLVERASLLETTEVPDHLKGHGSRGVLEVQAEQKSTYQSLHKGAPRHHQNPWKRLFGLHKASQGRNTFIPAEAKHLASQASSVQKECSRLERDLEEGSRRLAMAHNEIRRLTDELESSHLTQRAYEPELQAAQQEVEQLRQEVEKLKKYELVELRKTKELNDRLDLEIRALRNRVRSLDAEKNIQQQTVVSLQREVERLQSDLKGQQQLLTVHTEDNQDSELTKSQAAELVLVNQTCVNLQKELDARTACLMEKEETVTYLQKNVKKLQSALQEQQWQAEQKLLTAQAQASQVNELVQSQTIELNQSKEICKSLQNNLSAQSRCLLEKESEIHTLKQQLDDSHIKMDNIIATVCQKTKYLEDKSLETPKEADTCDNENNLENSFVTEDSLAQIPQLVHKENKTPMDFPEFREAVTNLMATQEECERLKKEICELLECLDKERSKYHEMKEKHKNKLLRAKQKLDDETTWRDEKIKSQERELSLCSHSLAKEKELTISITMENDKLLLERRRLLQQLNEEEHNKKDCHLTASLSKCRVDFLEIENRKLGNKLLHMSSQLAILERRSQNTQALHLTEELIKTSSPVQDFKCLHVHPQSPNEMKSEPSKSQGLYESAQSKQSDATSPPLQCFLSRSLSRSAEMGYLNLTSAQSRSDLSASLAGFSSSNSTFS
;
A
#
# COMPACT_ATOMS: atom_id res chain seq x y z
N MET A 1 2.28 69.57 17.23
CA MET A 1 1.27 69.24 18.24
C MET A 1 1.21 70.44 19.13
N ASP A 2 0.07 71.12 19.16
CA ASP A 2 -0.01 72.39 19.87
C ASP A 2 -0.29 72.12 21.34
N GLN A 3 0.61 72.58 22.20
CA GLN A 3 0.54 72.45 23.65
C GLN A 3 -0.85 72.76 24.28
N PRO A 4 -1.65 73.76 23.80
CA PRO A 4 -3.02 73.92 24.28
C PRO A 4 -3.98 72.77 23.91
N GLU A 5 -3.83 72.13 22.75
CA GLU A 5 -4.68 70.99 22.35
C GLU A 5 -4.41 69.76 23.22
N GLU A 6 -3.14 69.48 23.52
CA GLU A 6 -2.75 68.37 24.40
C GLU A 6 -3.34 68.55 25.82
N LEU A 7 -3.29 69.77 26.36
CA LEU A 7 -3.89 70.09 27.65
C LEU A 7 -5.42 69.98 27.64
N GLN A 8 -6.09 70.34 26.54
CA GLN A 8 -7.54 70.14 26.38
C GLN A 8 -7.90 68.66 26.28
N GLN A 9 -7.10 67.84 25.57
CA GLN A 9 -7.30 66.39 25.48
C GLN A 9 -7.11 65.72 26.84
N ILE A 10 -6.08 66.10 27.60
CA ILE A 10 -5.84 65.60 28.97
C ILE A 10 -7.00 66.01 29.90
N ALA A 11 -7.46 67.26 29.85
CA ALA A 11 -8.59 67.73 30.66
C ALA A 11 -9.89 66.98 30.32
N LYS A 12 -10.14 66.70 29.03
CA LYS A 12 -11.27 65.90 28.56
C LYS A 12 -11.19 64.45 29.04
N TRP A 13 -10.03 63.81 28.89
CA TRP A 13 -9.81 62.44 29.35
C TRP A 13 -9.97 62.30 30.88
N LEU A 14 -9.50 63.29 31.65
CA LEU A 14 -9.68 63.33 33.11
C LEU A 14 -11.16 63.48 33.50
N SER A 15 -11.97 64.23 32.75
CA SER A 15 -13.41 64.33 33.01
C SER A 15 -14.18 63.07 32.60
N GLU A 16 -13.74 62.37 31.55
CA GLU A 16 -14.26 61.05 31.15
C GLU A 16 -13.97 59.96 32.20
N GLU A 17 -12.81 60.00 32.87
CA GLU A 17 -12.46 59.15 34.02
C GLU A 17 -13.05 59.63 35.37
N GLY A 18 -13.94 60.64 35.34
CA GLY A 18 -14.75 61.05 36.50
C GLY A 18 -14.12 62.08 37.45
N LEU A 19 -13.04 62.77 37.07
CA LEU A 19 -12.51 63.89 37.85
C LEU A 19 -13.21 65.22 37.54
N SER A 20 -13.55 65.96 38.59
CA SER A 20 -14.04 67.33 38.47
C SER A 20 -12.93 68.30 37.97
N PRO A 21 -13.25 69.27 37.09
CA PRO A 21 -12.27 70.26 36.60
C PRO A 21 -11.58 71.10 37.68
N GLY A 22 -12.17 71.21 38.87
CA GLY A 22 -11.60 71.91 40.04
C GLY A 22 -10.76 71.03 40.97
N SER A 23 -10.46 69.79 40.59
CA SER A 23 -9.66 68.86 41.41
C SER A 23 -8.21 69.35 41.58
N PRO A 24 -7.57 69.10 42.75
CA PRO A 24 -6.19 69.52 42.98
C PRO A 24 -5.23 68.80 42.04
N LYS A 25 -4.19 69.51 41.57
CA LYS A 25 -3.19 68.99 40.62
C LYS A 25 -2.57 67.66 41.08
N GLU A 26 -2.35 67.51 42.39
CA GLU A 26 -1.89 66.25 43.03
C GLU A 26 -2.76 65.04 42.65
N ALA A 27 -4.09 65.20 42.67
CA ALA A 27 -5.03 64.12 42.39
C ALA A 27 -5.10 63.78 40.89
N GLN A 28 -5.01 64.80 40.04
CA GLN A 28 -4.93 64.65 38.58
C GLN A 28 -3.65 63.89 38.20
N LEU A 29 -2.49 64.30 38.73
CA LEU A 29 -1.21 63.63 38.53
C LEU A 29 -1.22 62.19 39.06
N CYS A 30 -1.79 61.94 40.24
CA CYS A 30 -1.93 60.59 40.78
C CYS A 30 -2.76 59.66 39.88
N LEU A 31 -3.82 60.17 39.25
CA LEU A 31 -4.65 59.37 38.34
C LEU A 31 -4.00 59.16 36.98
N LEU A 32 -3.36 60.18 36.40
CA LEU A 32 -2.53 60.04 35.19
C LEU A 32 -1.40 59.02 35.40
N TRP A 33 -0.69 59.09 36.53
CA TRP A 33 0.38 58.14 36.85
C TRP A 33 -0.13 56.70 36.99
N ARG A 34 -1.23 56.48 37.71
CA ARG A 34 -1.86 55.15 37.83
C ARG A 34 -2.35 54.64 36.47
N ALA A 35 -2.91 55.50 35.63
CA ALA A 35 -3.36 55.13 34.30
C ALA A 35 -2.17 54.74 33.40
N LEU A 36 -1.12 55.55 33.37
CA LEU A 36 0.13 55.26 32.66
C LEU A 36 0.78 53.95 33.13
N GLN A 37 0.80 53.70 34.44
CA GLN A 37 1.34 52.46 35.00
C GLN A 37 0.49 51.25 34.61
N ARG A 38 -0.85 51.37 34.59
CA ARG A 38 -1.77 50.33 34.11
C ARG A 38 -1.64 50.08 32.61
N THR A 39 -1.55 51.12 31.78
CA THR A 39 -1.41 50.97 30.32
C THR A 39 -0.05 50.41 29.97
N SER A 40 1.03 50.87 30.60
CA SER A 40 2.37 50.29 30.46
C SER A 40 2.42 48.81 30.88
N SER A 41 1.81 48.45 32.01
CA SER A 41 1.73 47.05 32.46
C SER A 41 0.89 46.18 31.51
N ARG A 42 -0.21 46.72 30.98
CA ARG A 42 -1.04 46.03 29.97
C ARG A 42 -0.28 45.86 28.66
N LEU A 43 0.42 46.89 28.19
CA LEU A 43 1.22 46.87 26.97
C LEU A 43 2.34 45.83 27.10
N SER A 44 3.11 45.87 28.18
CA SER A 44 4.21 44.93 28.46
C SER A 44 3.73 43.47 28.46
N ARG A 45 2.53 43.21 29.00
CA ARG A 45 1.92 41.87 28.94
C ARG A 45 1.50 41.49 27.53
N VAL A 46 0.82 42.37 26.80
CA VAL A 46 0.41 42.11 25.41
C VAL A 46 1.62 41.92 24.48
N THR A 47 2.71 42.66 24.68
CA THR A 47 3.95 42.46 23.91
C THR A 47 4.61 41.13 24.26
N TRP A 48 4.62 40.72 25.53
CA TRP A 48 5.14 39.42 25.95
C TRP A 48 4.28 38.25 25.42
N ASP A 49 2.96 38.38 25.47
CA ASP A 49 2.03 37.39 24.90
C ASP A 49 2.24 37.27 23.38
N LEU A 50 2.40 38.40 22.68
CA LEU A 50 2.69 38.44 21.24
C LEU A 50 4.05 37.82 20.91
N GLU A 51 5.11 38.17 21.64
CA GLU A 51 6.46 37.62 21.46
C GLU A 51 6.49 36.10 21.72
N LYS A 52 5.71 35.63 22.70
CA LYS A 52 5.47 34.20 22.94
C LYS A 52 4.72 33.53 21.78
N GLN A 53 3.66 34.14 21.24
CA GLN A 53 2.97 33.60 20.05
C GLN A 53 3.90 33.56 18.82
N CYS A 54 4.68 34.61 18.57
CA CYS A 54 5.67 34.64 17.50
C CYS A 54 6.74 33.55 17.68
N SER A 55 7.20 33.32 18.92
CA SER A 55 8.13 32.24 19.24
C SER A 55 7.52 30.86 18.98
N GLN A 56 6.27 30.63 19.39
CA GLN A 56 5.53 29.39 19.14
C GLN A 56 5.35 29.13 17.64
N HIS A 57 4.84 30.10 16.87
CA HIS A 57 4.72 29.99 15.42
C HIS A 57 6.08 29.78 14.71
N SER A 58 7.17 30.36 15.22
CA SER A 58 8.50 30.12 14.66
C SER A 58 8.98 28.67 14.87
N ALA A 59 8.62 28.05 16.00
CA ALA A 59 8.91 26.65 16.29
C ALA A 59 8.03 25.70 15.46
N GLU A 60 6.73 25.99 15.35
CA GLU A 60 5.79 25.27 14.48
C GLU A 60 6.27 25.29 13.01
N LEU A 61 6.68 26.46 12.50
CA LEU A 61 7.25 26.58 11.16
C LEU A 61 8.58 25.84 10.98
N ALA A 62 9.39 25.70 12.04
CA ALA A 62 10.61 24.88 12.00
C ALA A 62 10.29 23.38 11.95
N GLU A 63 9.26 22.93 12.68
CA GLU A 63 8.78 21.54 12.65
C GLU A 63 8.13 21.19 11.29
N VAL A 64 7.32 22.09 10.72
CA VAL A 64 6.79 21.94 9.35
C VAL A 64 7.90 21.90 8.30
N ARG A 65 8.96 22.70 8.43
CA ARG A 65 10.13 22.60 7.53
C ARG A 65 10.83 21.24 7.65
N LYS A 66 10.94 20.70 8.87
CA LYS A 66 11.55 19.38 9.11
C LYS A 66 10.71 18.25 8.51
N SER A 67 9.38 18.30 8.64
CA SER A 67 8.50 17.27 8.04
C SER A 67 8.46 17.36 6.51
N LEU A 68 8.48 18.58 5.93
CA LEU A 68 8.62 18.77 4.49
C LEU A 68 9.93 18.22 3.94
N GLU A 69 11.05 18.39 4.65
CA GLU A 69 12.34 17.82 4.24
C GLU A 69 12.36 16.28 4.33
N GLN A 70 11.71 15.71 5.35
CA GLN A 70 11.52 14.25 5.42
C GLN A 70 10.67 13.74 4.24
N ILE A 71 9.58 14.42 3.89
CA ILE A 71 8.74 14.09 2.72
C ILE A 71 9.56 14.20 1.43
N ARG A 72 10.44 15.22 1.30
CA ARG A 72 11.34 15.38 0.15
C ARG A 72 12.25 14.16 -0.01
N ILE A 73 12.93 13.74 1.07
CA ILE A 73 13.83 12.58 1.08
C ILE A 73 13.07 11.28 0.75
N PHE A 74 11.89 11.06 1.32
CA PHE A 74 11.08 9.87 0.99
C PHE A 74 10.58 9.88 -0.46
N THR A 75 10.29 11.06 -1.02
CA THR A 75 9.90 11.20 -2.43
C THR A 75 11.08 10.86 -3.35
N GLU A 76 12.26 11.39 -3.06
CA GLU A 76 13.51 11.13 -3.79
C GLU A 76 13.86 9.63 -3.78
N HIS A 77 13.80 8.96 -2.61
CA HIS A 77 14.00 7.51 -2.52
C HIS A 77 12.94 6.70 -3.30
N LYS A 78 11.68 7.12 -3.27
CA LYS A 78 10.58 6.46 -4.00
C LYS A 78 10.74 6.61 -5.52
N ASP A 79 11.27 7.75 -5.98
CA ASP A 79 11.54 7.98 -7.40
C ASP A 79 12.78 7.18 -7.87
N VAL A 80 13.83 7.05 -7.05
CA VAL A 80 14.97 6.15 -7.33
C VAL A 80 14.51 4.69 -7.44
N LEU A 81 13.71 4.20 -6.49
CA LEU A 81 13.18 2.83 -6.52
C LEU A 81 12.27 2.59 -7.74
N ALA A 82 11.48 3.58 -8.14
CA ALA A 82 10.67 3.50 -9.36
C ALA A 82 11.56 3.37 -10.61
N GLN A 83 12.68 4.10 -10.68
CA GLN A 83 13.64 4.00 -11.78
C GLN A 83 14.36 2.64 -11.80
N GLU A 84 14.71 2.08 -10.63
CA GLU A 84 15.28 0.72 -10.52
C GLU A 84 14.30 -0.34 -11.06
N ILE A 85 13.03 -0.26 -10.67
CA ILE A 85 11.97 -1.15 -11.17
C ILE A 85 11.75 -0.99 -12.68
N GLU A 86 11.82 0.23 -13.23
CA GLU A 86 11.73 0.47 -14.67
C GLU A 86 12.91 -0.17 -15.43
N ASN A 87 14.14 0.02 -14.91
CA ASN A 87 15.36 -0.56 -15.48
C ASN A 87 15.33 -2.10 -15.47
N GLU A 88 14.87 -2.72 -14.37
CA GLU A 88 14.69 -4.17 -14.29
C GLU A 88 13.63 -4.68 -15.27
N ASN A 89 12.50 -3.98 -15.39
CA ASN A 89 11.46 -4.33 -16.36
C ASN A 89 11.97 -4.25 -17.81
N ASP A 90 12.77 -3.23 -18.15
CA ASP A 90 13.38 -3.12 -19.47
C ASP A 90 14.42 -4.22 -19.72
N GLN A 91 15.24 -4.57 -18.71
CA GLN A 91 16.14 -5.73 -18.80
C GLN A 91 15.37 -7.05 -19.03
N LEU A 92 14.23 -7.25 -18.37
CA LEU A 92 13.37 -8.42 -18.54
C LEU A 92 12.69 -8.46 -19.93
N LYS A 93 12.24 -7.32 -20.46
CA LYS A 93 11.75 -7.20 -21.84
C LYS A 93 12.84 -7.59 -22.84
N ASP A 94 14.06 -7.11 -22.62
CA ASP A 94 15.23 -7.42 -23.43
C ASP A 94 15.57 -8.93 -23.42
N GLN A 95 15.50 -9.56 -22.25
CA GLN A 95 15.69 -11.02 -22.12
C GLN A 95 14.59 -11.80 -22.84
N LEU A 96 13.32 -11.39 -22.68
CA LEU A 96 12.19 -12.01 -23.36
C LEU A 96 12.31 -11.89 -24.89
N GLN A 97 12.70 -10.72 -25.39
CA GLN A 97 12.89 -10.48 -26.83
C GLN A 97 14.03 -11.35 -27.40
N ARG A 98 15.11 -11.58 -26.64
CA ARG A 98 16.18 -12.52 -27.01
C ARG A 98 15.68 -13.97 -27.06
N LEU A 99 14.87 -14.39 -26.09
CA LEU A 99 14.28 -15.73 -26.07
C LEU A 99 13.32 -15.97 -27.25
N ILE A 100 12.46 -14.99 -27.57
CA ILE A 100 11.59 -15.04 -28.75
C ILE A 100 12.44 -15.14 -30.04
N SER A 101 13.46 -14.30 -30.18
CA SER A 101 14.35 -14.32 -31.35
C SER A 101 15.09 -15.66 -31.51
N LEU A 102 15.48 -16.30 -30.41
CA LEU A 102 16.08 -17.63 -30.41
C LEU A 102 15.05 -18.72 -30.79
N GLN A 103 13.83 -18.62 -30.28
CA GLN A 103 12.74 -19.53 -30.61
C GLN A 103 12.36 -19.44 -32.10
N ASP A 104 12.25 -18.22 -32.66
CA ASP A 104 11.97 -17.99 -34.08
C ASP A 104 13.10 -18.54 -34.97
N ALA A 105 14.36 -18.41 -34.55
CA ALA A 105 15.50 -19.01 -35.25
C ALA A 105 15.41 -20.54 -35.27
N GLN A 106 15.09 -21.18 -34.13
CA GLN A 106 14.89 -22.62 -34.03
C GLN A 106 13.70 -23.10 -34.87
N ILE A 107 12.56 -22.39 -34.82
CA ILE A 107 11.38 -22.69 -35.64
C ILE A 107 11.72 -22.57 -37.13
N SER A 108 12.48 -21.55 -37.54
CA SER A 108 12.96 -21.38 -38.92
C SER A 108 13.87 -22.51 -39.36
N GLU A 109 14.73 -23.03 -38.48
CA GLU A 109 15.59 -24.18 -38.77
C GLU A 109 14.80 -25.48 -38.92
N VAL A 110 13.88 -25.78 -37.98
CA VAL A 110 12.99 -26.94 -38.06
C VAL A 110 12.10 -26.87 -39.31
N ALA A 111 11.57 -25.70 -39.65
CA ALA A 111 10.79 -25.48 -40.88
C ALA A 111 11.62 -25.78 -42.15
N LYS A 112 12.90 -25.36 -42.19
CA LYS A 112 13.82 -25.70 -43.29
C LYS A 112 14.08 -27.21 -43.37
N MET A 113 14.27 -27.89 -42.24
CA MET A 113 14.45 -29.35 -42.20
C MET A 113 13.21 -30.08 -42.71
N LEU A 114 12.01 -29.73 -42.23
CA LEU A 114 10.74 -30.31 -42.70
C LEU A 114 10.52 -30.06 -44.19
N TYR A 115 10.83 -28.85 -44.68
CA TYR A 115 10.78 -28.52 -46.11
C TYR A 115 11.72 -29.40 -46.95
N GLN A 116 12.98 -29.58 -46.51
CA GLN A 116 13.96 -30.44 -47.20
C GLN A 116 13.54 -31.91 -47.24
N GLN A 117 12.80 -32.40 -46.24
CA GLN A 117 12.25 -33.77 -46.21
C GLN A 117 10.89 -33.90 -46.92
N GLY A 118 10.37 -32.83 -47.53
CA GLY A 118 9.06 -32.83 -48.21
C GLY A 118 7.85 -32.82 -47.27
N LEU A 119 8.04 -32.64 -45.97
CA LEU A 119 6.99 -32.60 -44.94
C LEU A 119 6.37 -31.20 -44.78
N THR A 120 6.06 -30.55 -45.91
CA THR A 120 5.65 -29.13 -45.93
C THR A 120 4.32 -28.84 -45.24
N GLU A 121 3.42 -29.83 -45.18
CA GLU A 121 2.15 -29.69 -44.45
C GLU A 121 2.37 -29.55 -42.93
N LEU A 122 3.45 -30.13 -42.39
CA LEU A 122 3.76 -30.17 -40.97
C LEU A 122 4.38 -28.86 -40.43
N ILE A 123 4.88 -27.98 -41.31
CA ILE A 123 5.55 -26.72 -40.96
C ILE A 123 4.62 -25.77 -40.19
N HIS A 124 3.32 -25.81 -40.49
CA HIS A 124 2.29 -24.98 -39.86
C HIS A 124 1.65 -25.62 -38.63
N SER A 125 2.01 -26.88 -38.32
CA SER A 125 1.54 -27.60 -37.13
C SER A 125 2.33 -27.15 -35.89
N SER A 126 1.73 -27.28 -34.71
CA SER A 126 2.42 -26.99 -33.44
C SER A 126 3.59 -27.96 -33.20
N ALA A 127 4.60 -27.55 -32.42
CA ALA A 127 5.78 -28.38 -32.17
C ALA A 127 5.44 -29.76 -31.57
N SER A 128 4.39 -29.85 -30.74
CA SER A 128 3.89 -31.11 -30.20
C SER A 128 3.26 -32.02 -31.28
N GLU A 129 2.51 -31.45 -32.23
CA GLU A 129 1.98 -32.18 -33.39
C GLU A 129 3.08 -32.64 -34.34
N GLN A 130 4.08 -31.80 -34.59
CA GLN A 130 5.27 -32.15 -35.38
C GLN A 130 5.99 -33.37 -34.77
N VAL A 131 6.26 -33.32 -33.46
CA VAL A 131 6.89 -34.44 -32.72
C VAL A 131 6.01 -35.69 -32.72
N ALA A 132 4.70 -35.55 -32.48
CA ALA A 132 3.78 -36.69 -32.48
C ALA A 132 3.72 -37.40 -33.84
N TYR A 133 3.67 -36.65 -34.94
CA TYR A 133 3.71 -37.19 -36.30
C TYR A 133 5.02 -37.95 -36.56
N LEU A 134 6.17 -37.34 -36.25
CA LEU A 134 7.49 -37.96 -36.45
C LEU A 134 7.68 -39.22 -35.60
N LEU A 135 7.13 -39.28 -34.38
CA LEU A 135 7.16 -40.48 -33.53
C LEU A 135 6.29 -41.61 -34.09
N VAL A 136 5.10 -41.31 -34.63
CA VAL A 136 4.22 -42.31 -35.26
C VAL A 136 4.82 -42.84 -36.56
N GLU A 137 5.46 -41.97 -37.36
CA GLU A 137 6.13 -42.38 -38.59
C GLU A 137 7.35 -43.26 -38.27
N ARG A 138 8.16 -42.88 -37.26
CA ARG A 138 9.26 -43.71 -36.74
C ARG A 138 8.76 -45.08 -36.27
N ALA A 139 7.64 -45.15 -35.55
CA ALA A 139 7.05 -46.42 -35.12
C ALA A 139 6.63 -47.28 -36.31
N SER A 140 6.03 -46.69 -37.34
CA SER A 140 5.62 -47.39 -38.58
C SER A 140 6.83 -47.93 -39.37
N LEU A 141 7.96 -47.20 -39.37
CA LEU A 141 9.21 -47.64 -39.98
C LEU A 141 9.91 -48.77 -39.19
N LEU A 142 9.76 -48.78 -37.86
CA LEU A 142 10.26 -49.87 -37.01
C LEU A 142 9.40 -51.14 -37.17
N GLU A 143 8.07 -51.00 -37.18
CA GLU A 143 7.12 -52.11 -37.37
C GLU A 143 7.27 -52.78 -38.75
N THR A 144 7.77 -52.05 -39.76
CA THR A 144 8.11 -52.60 -41.09
C THR A 144 9.51 -53.19 -41.20
N THR A 145 10.39 -53.00 -40.21
CA THR A 145 11.71 -53.64 -40.15
C THR A 145 11.75 -54.90 -39.26
N GLU A 146 10.73 -55.13 -38.43
CA GLU A 146 10.59 -56.36 -37.61
C GLU A 146 9.94 -57.55 -38.36
N VAL A 147 10.24 -57.72 -39.66
CA VAL A 147 9.94 -58.96 -40.41
C VAL A 147 11.23 -59.69 -40.74
N PRO A 148 11.67 -60.68 -39.93
CA PRO A 148 12.85 -61.49 -40.24
C PRO A 148 12.54 -62.53 -41.33
N ASP A 149 13.32 -62.51 -42.41
CA ASP A 149 13.30 -63.55 -43.43
C ASP A 149 13.66 -64.93 -42.84
N HIS A 150 12.75 -65.90 -43.00
CA HIS A 150 13.01 -67.30 -42.72
C HIS A 150 13.64 -68.02 -43.93
N LEU A 151 14.87 -67.64 -44.31
CA LEU A 151 15.69 -68.47 -45.23
C LEU A 151 17.13 -68.65 -44.73
N LYS A 152 17.63 -69.87 -44.93
CA LYS A 152 18.87 -70.40 -44.34
C LYS A 152 20.13 -69.89 -45.04
N GLY A 153 21.23 -69.79 -44.30
CA GLY A 153 22.53 -70.27 -44.81
C GLY A 153 23.78 -69.48 -44.42
N HIS A 154 24.67 -70.14 -43.67
CA HIS A 154 26.13 -69.92 -43.61
C HIS A 154 26.71 -68.51 -43.35
N GLY A 155 27.37 -68.39 -42.20
CA GLY A 155 28.84 -68.34 -42.20
C GLY A 155 29.55 -66.99 -41.95
N SER A 156 30.19 -66.92 -40.79
CA SER A 156 31.48 -66.23 -40.55
C SER A 156 31.57 -64.69 -40.50
N ARG A 157 31.88 -64.21 -39.27
CA ARG A 157 33.07 -63.38 -38.93
C ARG A 157 33.23 -61.99 -39.58
N GLY A 158 33.24 -60.94 -38.76
CA GLY A 158 33.86 -59.66 -39.18
C GLY A 158 33.56 -58.42 -38.33
N VAL A 159 34.51 -58.09 -37.47
CA VAL A 159 34.74 -56.82 -36.74
C VAL A 159 35.02 -55.63 -37.70
N LEU A 160 34.89 -54.37 -37.19
CA LEU A 160 35.18 -53.04 -37.83
C LEU A 160 34.07 -52.51 -38.76
N GLU A 161 33.87 -51.21 -39.02
CA GLU A 161 34.11 -49.88 -38.39
C GLU A 161 33.74 -48.85 -39.51
N VAL A 162 33.27 -47.65 -39.14
CA VAL A 162 33.63 -46.35 -39.79
C VAL A 162 33.22 -46.02 -41.27
N GLN A 163 32.42 -44.95 -41.36
CA GLN A 163 32.36 -43.89 -42.41
C GLN A 163 31.72 -44.09 -43.82
N ALA A 164 31.34 -42.91 -44.34
CA ALA A 164 31.32 -42.46 -45.74
C ALA A 164 30.01 -42.49 -46.56
N GLU A 165 29.38 -41.31 -46.57
CA GLU A 165 29.11 -40.49 -47.78
C GLU A 165 28.32 -41.07 -48.98
N GLN A 166 27.11 -40.54 -49.12
CA GLN A 166 26.51 -39.97 -50.34
C GLN A 166 27.10 -40.37 -51.72
N LYS A 167 26.31 -41.16 -52.47
CA LYS A 167 26.06 -40.99 -53.92
C LYS A 167 24.72 -41.69 -54.26
N SER A 168 23.71 -40.97 -54.69
CA SER A 168 23.49 -40.48 -56.06
C SER A 168 22.64 -41.46 -56.90
N THR A 169 21.36 -41.11 -57.03
CA THR A 169 20.69 -40.97 -58.33
C THR A 169 20.02 -42.19 -59.01
N TYR A 170 18.68 -42.12 -59.07
CA TYR A 170 17.71 -42.73 -60.01
C TYR A 170 17.75 -44.25 -60.29
N GLN A 171 16.67 -44.95 -59.88
CA GLN A 171 15.57 -45.38 -60.77
C GLN A 171 14.50 -46.20 -60.05
N SER A 172 13.23 -45.75 -60.09
CA SER A 172 12.10 -46.56 -60.59
C SER A 172 10.82 -45.72 -60.58
N LEU A 173 10.17 -45.61 -61.73
CA LEU A 173 8.95 -44.84 -61.92
C LEU A 173 7.75 -45.79 -62.01
N HIS A 174 6.88 -45.84 -61.00
CA HIS A 174 5.55 -46.41 -61.15
C HIS A 174 4.46 -45.39 -60.84
N LYS A 175 3.66 -45.09 -61.88
CA LYS A 175 2.51 -44.19 -61.83
C LYS A 175 1.38 -44.81 -61.00
N GLY A 176 0.88 -44.07 -60.01
CA GLY A 176 -0.35 -44.34 -59.29
C GLY A 176 -1.09 -43.03 -59.02
N ALA A 177 -2.39 -42.99 -59.28
CA ALA A 177 -3.22 -41.77 -59.25
C ALA A 177 -3.42 -41.21 -57.82
N PRO A 178 -3.74 -39.90 -57.66
CA PRO A 178 -3.67 -39.22 -56.36
C PRO A 178 -4.76 -39.69 -55.39
N ARG A 179 -4.33 -40.28 -54.26
CA ARG A 179 -5.20 -40.62 -53.14
C ARG A 179 -5.36 -39.41 -52.22
N HIS A 180 -6.31 -38.56 -52.60
CA HIS A 180 -7.25 -37.84 -51.75
C HIS A 180 -6.90 -37.75 -50.25
N HIS A 181 -6.60 -36.53 -49.79
CA HIS A 181 -6.39 -36.17 -48.39
C HIS A 181 -7.36 -36.89 -47.43
N GLN A 182 -6.82 -37.51 -46.38
CA GLN A 182 -7.56 -37.92 -45.18
C GLN A 182 -6.77 -37.49 -43.95
N ASN A 183 -7.47 -36.88 -42.99
CA ASN A 183 -6.86 -36.38 -41.74
C ASN A 183 -6.10 -37.49 -40.99
N PRO A 184 -4.82 -37.26 -40.60
CA PRO A 184 -4.02 -38.23 -39.83
C PRO A 184 -4.72 -38.70 -38.55
N TRP A 185 -5.50 -37.83 -37.93
CA TRP A 185 -6.27 -38.07 -36.70
C TRP A 185 -7.22 -39.27 -36.74
N LYS A 186 -7.65 -39.75 -37.92
CA LYS A 186 -8.47 -40.97 -38.01
C LYS A 186 -7.70 -42.28 -37.77
N ARG A 187 -6.36 -42.27 -37.78
CA ARG A 187 -5.54 -43.47 -37.55
C ARG A 187 -5.35 -43.80 -36.06
N LEU A 188 -5.57 -42.83 -35.16
CA LEU A 188 -5.25 -42.93 -33.73
C LEU A 188 -6.33 -43.61 -32.86
N PHE A 189 -7.58 -43.71 -33.32
CA PHE A 189 -8.72 -44.17 -32.51
C PHE A 189 -9.40 -45.45 -33.03
N GLY A 190 -8.70 -46.26 -33.82
CA GLY A 190 -9.18 -47.58 -34.26
C GLY A 190 -9.08 -48.63 -33.16
N LEU A 191 -10.21 -49.21 -32.73
CA LEU A 191 -10.30 -50.22 -31.66
C LEU A 191 -9.43 -51.47 -31.91
N HIS A 192 -8.60 -51.83 -30.92
CA HIS A 192 -8.10 -53.21 -30.76
C HIS A 192 -9.12 -54.07 -29.98
N LYS A 193 -9.27 -55.35 -30.37
CA LYS A 193 -10.10 -56.36 -29.68
C LYS A 193 -9.25 -57.41 -28.96
N ALA A 194 -9.81 -57.99 -27.91
CA ALA A 194 -9.06 -58.67 -26.85
C ALA A 194 -8.77 -60.17 -27.06
N SER A 195 -7.82 -60.61 -26.22
CA SER A 195 -7.16 -61.91 -26.01
C SER A 195 -7.98 -63.20 -25.87
N GLN A 196 -7.31 -64.33 -26.13
CA GLN A 196 -7.52 -65.62 -25.43
C GLN A 196 -6.19 -66.36 -25.20
N GLY A 197 -6.10 -67.13 -24.10
CA GLY A 197 -5.00 -68.06 -23.83
C GLY A 197 -5.08 -68.74 -22.45
N ARG A 198 -5.10 -70.09 -22.44
CA ARG A 198 -4.95 -70.97 -21.25
C ARG A 198 -4.17 -72.21 -21.67
N ASN A 199 -3.28 -72.74 -20.81
CA ASN A 199 -3.16 -74.17 -20.46
C ASN A 199 -1.99 -74.46 -19.48
N THR A 200 -1.95 -75.67 -18.90
CA THR A 200 -1.30 -75.99 -17.61
C THR A 200 -0.40 -77.25 -17.64
N PHE A 201 0.56 -77.32 -16.69
CA PHE A 201 1.59 -78.34 -16.35
C PHE A 201 1.11 -79.73 -15.76
N ILE A 202 1.93 -80.79 -15.50
CA ILE A 202 3.40 -81.04 -15.61
C ILE A 202 3.86 -82.40 -16.31
N PRO A 203 3.86 -83.62 -15.68
CA PRO A 203 5.15 -84.33 -15.42
C PRO A 203 5.38 -85.81 -15.89
N ALA A 204 6.65 -86.26 -15.82
CA ALA A 204 7.11 -87.67 -15.66
C ALA A 204 8.51 -87.78 -14.96
N GLU A 205 8.81 -88.90 -14.29
CA GLU A 205 9.82 -89.03 -13.22
C GLU A 205 11.09 -89.88 -13.55
N ALA A 206 12.19 -89.70 -12.80
CA ALA A 206 13.15 -90.77 -12.41
C ALA A 206 14.23 -90.33 -11.37
N LYS A 207 14.68 -91.27 -10.51
CA LYS A 207 15.85 -91.25 -9.59
C LYS A 207 15.69 -90.56 -8.22
N HIS A 208 15.20 -91.31 -7.22
CA HIS A 208 14.80 -90.75 -5.91
C HIS A 208 15.77 -90.90 -4.71
N LEU A 209 16.83 -91.73 -4.77
CA LEU A 209 17.62 -92.07 -3.55
C LEU A 209 18.93 -91.29 -3.37
N ALA A 210 19.73 -91.09 -4.42
CA ALA A 210 20.89 -90.17 -4.34
C ALA A 210 20.45 -88.69 -4.26
N SER A 211 19.21 -88.39 -4.67
CA SER A 211 18.63 -87.06 -4.56
C SER A 211 18.42 -86.65 -3.10
N GLN A 212 17.98 -87.57 -2.23
CA GLN A 212 17.41 -87.24 -0.92
C GLN A 212 18.43 -86.60 0.05
N ALA A 213 19.64 -87.15 0.17
CA ALA A 213 20.71 -86.52 0.97
C ALA A 213 21.11 -85.15 0.41
N SER A 214 21.18 -85.01 -0.92
CA SER A 214 21.43 -83.72 -1.56
C SER A 214 20.26 -82.74 -1.38
N SER A 215 19.02 -83.22 -1.24
CA SER A 215 17.82 -82.42 -1.02
C SER A 215 17.82 -81.85 0.38
N VAL A 216 18.04 -82.70 1.40
CA VAL A 216 18.13 -82.26 2.79
C VAL A 216 19.26 -81.24 2.98
N GLN A 217 20.44 -81.47 2.40
CA GLN A 217 21.52 -80.48 2.48
C GLN A 217 21.17 -79.17 1.74
N LYS A 218 20.51 -79.23 0.59
CA LYS A 218 20.00 -78.03 -0.12
C LYS A 218 18.87 -77.33 0.64
N GLU A 219 18.11 -78.04 1.46
CA GLU A 219 17.06 -77.50 2.33
C GLU A 219 17.67 -76.85 3.59
N CYS A 220 18.66 -77.47 4.23
CA CYS A 220 19.44 -76.83 5.30
C CYS A 220 20.07 -75.52 4.81
N SER A 221 20.77 -75.54 3.67
CA SER A 221 21.34 -74.31 3.07
C SER A 221 20.32 -73.41 2.36
N ARG A 222 19.02 -73.73 2.39
CA ARG A 222 17.93 -72.77 2.16
C ARG A 222 17.54 -72.10 3.47
N LEU A 223 17.26 -72.90 4.50
CA LEU A 223 16.87 -72.41 5.83
C LEU A 223 17.96 -71.53 6.49
N GLU A 224 19.24 -71.87 6.32
CA GLU A 224 20.38 -71.04 6.77
C GLU A 224 20.35 -69.66 6.11
N ARG A 225 20.20 -69.60 4.77
CA ARG A 225 20.08 -68.32 4.04
C ARG A 225 18.80 -67.57 4.39
N ASP A 226 17.70 -68.25 4.63
CA ASP A 226 16.43 -67.63 5.01
C ASP A 226 16.50 -67.06 6.45
N LEU A 227 17.26 -67.71 7.35
CA LEU A 227 17.59 -67.19 8.69
C LEU A 227 18.59 -66.02 8.64
N GLU A 228 19.60 -66.07 7.77
CA GLU A 228 20.53 -64.94 7.54
C GLU A 228 19.82 -63.73 6.94
N GLU A 229 18.93 -63.96 5.96
CA GLU A 229 18.05 -62.95 5.37
C GLU A 229 17.10 -62.37 6.42
N GLY A 230 16.46 -63.21 7.24
CA GLY A 230 15.61 -62.78 8.34
C GLY A 230 16.38 -61.96 9.39
N SER A 231 17.58 -62.40 9.76
CA SER A 231 18.47 -61.68 10.67
C SER A 231 18.90 -60.32 10.11
N ARG A 232 19.21 -60.24 8.81
CA ARG A 232 19.55 -58.97 8.13
C ARG A 232 18.35 -58.02 8.09
N ARG A 233 17.15 -58.52 7.80
CA ARG A 233 15.91 -57.74 7.83
C ARG A 233 15.59 -57.22 9.23
N LEU A 234 15.76 -58.04 10.26
CA LEU A 234 15.58 -57.63 11.65
C LEU A 234 16.60 -56.55 12.07
N ALA A 235 17.87 -56.70 11.67
CA ALA A 235 18.89 -55.68 11.92
C ALA A 235 18.58 -54.35 11.22
N MET A 236 18.11 -54.40 9.97
CA MET A 236 17.64 -53.20 9.24
C MET A 236 16.43 -52.56 9.94
N ALA A 237 15.45 -53.35 10.38
CA ALA A 237 14.29 -52.86 11.12
C ALA A 237 14.68 -52.19 12.45
N HIS A 238 15.60 -52.78 13.23
CA HIS A 238 16.10 -52.16 14.47
C HIS A 238 16.89 -50.87 14.21
N ASN A 239 17.64 -50.79 13.11
CA ASN A 239 18.33 -49.55 12.72
C ASN A 239 17.35 -48.46 12.28
N GLU A 240 16.30 -48.82 11.54
CA GLU A 240 15.27 -47.86 11.13
C GLU A 240 14.42 -47.38 12.32
N ILE A 241 14.05 -48.27 13.25
CA ILE A 241 13.37 -47.88 14.50
C ILE A 241 14.22 -46.88 15.30
N ARG A 242 15.54 -47.12 15.40
CA ARG A 242 16.45 -46.17 16.06
C ARG A 242 16.47 -44.83 15.32
N ARG A 243 16.69 -44.84 14.00
CA ARG A 243 16.72 -43.64 13.16
C ARG A 243 15.43 -42.81 13.30
N LEU A 244 14.27 -43.46 13.30
CA LEU A 244 12.96 -42.82 13.50
C LEU A 244 12.77 -42.30 14.93
N THR A 245 13.35 -42.94 15.93
CA THR A 245 13.33 -42.47 17.32
C THR A 245 14.19 -41.22 17.47
N ASP A 246 15.42 -41.23 16.93
CA ASP A 246 16.34 -40.10 16.93
C ASP A 246 15.73 -38.88 16.18
N GLU A 247 15.05 -39.14 15.04
CA GLU A 247 14.33 -38.13 14.25
C GLU A 247 13.12 -37.55 14.99
N LEU A 248 12.37 -38.37 15.72
CA LEU A 248 11.24 -37.95 16.56
C LEU A 248 11.71 -37.13 17.78
N GLU A 249 12.79 -37.55 18.45
CA GLU A 249 13.39 -36.81 19.56
C GLU A 249 13.95 -35.46 19.09
N SER A 250 14.66 -35.43 17.95
CA SER A 250 15.11 -34.19 17.31
C SER A 250 13.92 -33.27 16.97
N SER A 251 12.82 -33.83 16.46
CA SER A 251 11.59 -33.06 16.18
C SER A 251 10.99 -32.45 17.45
N HIS A 252 10.91 -33.21 18.55
CA HIS A 252 10.44 -32.68 19.84
C HIS A 252 11.40 -31.65 20.46
N LEU A 253 12.71 -31.81 20.29
CA LEU A 253 13.72 -30.83 20.73
C LEU A 253 13.55 -29.50 19.98
N THR A 254 13.36 -29.53 18.66
CA THR A 254 13.07 -28.30 17.89
C THR A 254 11.72 -27.68 18.28
N GLN A 255 10.65 -28.47 18.40
CA GLN A 255 9.34 -27.99 18.86
C GLN A 255 9.46 -27.25 20.20
N ARG A 256 10.15 -27.85 21.18
CA ARG A 256 10.33 -27.29 22.53
C ARG A 256 11.21 -26.04 22.55
N ALA A 257 12.11 -25.87 21.59
CA ALA A 257 12.91 -24.65 21.44
C ALA A 257 12.05 -23.46 20.94
N TYR A 258 11.14 -23.69 19.99
CA TYR A 258 10.28 -22.65 19.42
C TYR A 258 8.99 -22.37 20.23
N GLU A 259 8.57 -23.29 21.11
CA GLU A 259 7.37 -23.13 21.94
C GLU A 259 7.34 -21.87 22.84
N PRO A 260 8.41 -21.45 23.56
CA PRO A 260 8.38 -20.20 24.32
C PRO A 260 8.26 -18.94 23.44
N GLU A 261 8.84 -18.96 22.23
CA GLU A 261 8.76 -17.86 21.27
C GLU A 261 7.35 -17.75 20.68
N LEU A 262 6.72 -18.89 20.38
CA LEU A 262 5.32 -18.97 20.00
C LEU A 262 4.40 -18.48 21.12
N GLN A 263 4.68 -18.83 22.38
CA GLN A 263 3.90 -18.37 23.52
C GLN A 263 4.06 -16.86 23.77
N ALA A 264 5.26 -16.30 23.59
CA ALA A 264 5.50 -14.87 23.66
C ALA A 264 4.74 -14.12 22.54
N ALA A 265 4.80 -14.61 21.31
CA ALA A 265 4.04 -14.05 20.18
C ALA A 265 2.51 -14.11 20.41
N GLN A 266 2.00 -15.19 21.02
CA GLN A 266 0.58 -15.26 21.41
C GLN A 266 0.19 -14.21 22.45
N GLN A 267 1.07 -13.92 23.43
CA GLN A 267 0.83 -12.86 24.42
C GLN A 267 0.88 -11.46 23.79
N GLU A 268 1.81 -11.20 22.87
CA GLU A 268 1.88 -9.94 22.11
C GLU A 268 0.62 -9.73 21.27
N VAL A 269 0.14 -10.77 20.56
CA VAL A 269 -1.13 -10.72 19.80
C VAL A 269 -2.32 -10.37 20.70
N GLU A 270 -2.39 -10.89 21.92
CA GLU A 270 -3.48 -10.58 22.85
C GLU A 270 -3.38 -9.15 23.42
N GLN A 271 -2.17 -8.64 23.67
CA GLN A 271 -1.96 -7.23 24.03
C GLN A 271 -2.38 -6.29 22.88
N LEU A 272 -1.95 -6.59 21.65
CA LEU A 272 -2.32 -5.83 20.44
C LEU A 272 -3.84 -5.86 20.19
N ARG A 273 -4.53 -6.98 20.47
CA ARG A 273 -6.00 -7.06 20.41
C ARG A 273 -6.67 -6.07 21.37
N GLN A 274 -6.19 -6.00 22.61
CA GLN A 274 -6.71 -5.07 23.61
C GLN A 274 -6.42 -3.61 23.23
N GLU A 275 -5.26 -3.32 22.65
CA GLU A 275 -4.91 -1.98 22.16
C GLU A 275 -5.76 -1.56 20.95
N VAL A 276 -5.94 -2.45 19.97
CA VAL A 276 -6.88 -2.25 18.86
C VAL A 276 -8.31 -2.02 19.35
N GLU A 277 -8.76 -2.70 20.41
CA GLU A 277 -10.09 -2.44 20.98
C GLU A 277 -10.18 -1.10 21.72
N LYS A 278 -9.11 -0.63 22.37
CA LYS A 278 -9.02 0.74 22.92
C LYS A 278 -9.10 1.77 21.80
N LEU A 279 -8.29 1.62 20.74
CA LEU A 279 -8.27 2.53 19.58
C LEU A 279 -9.65 2.62 18.92
N LYS A 280 -10.30 1.48 18.64
CA LYS A 280 -11.69 1.44 18.13
C LYS A 280 -12.69 2.22 19.00
N LYS A 281 -12.52 2.21 20.32
CA LYS A 281 -13.38 2.98 21.25
C LYS A 281 -13.10 4.48 21.15
N TYR A 282 -11.84 4.89 21.00
CA TYR A 282 -11.47 6.29 20.77
C TYR A 282 -11.97 6.80 19.41
N GLU A 283 -11.69 6.07 18.33
CA GLU A 283 -12.17 6.38 16.96
C GLU A 283 -13.69 6.53 16.93
N LEU A 284 -14.44 5.62 17.55
CA LEU A 284 -15.90 5.68 17.61
C LEU A 284 -16.42 6.92 18.37
N VAL A 285 -15.70 7.40 19.39
CA VAL A 285 -16.04 8.64 20.11
C VAL A 285 -15.72 9.87 19.25
N GLU A 286 -14.60 9.86 18.54
CA GLU A 286 -14.21 10.96 17.64
C GLU A 286 -15.14 11.07 16.43
N LEU A 287 -15.50 9.94 15.80
CA LEU A 287 -16.49 9.85 14.73
C LEU A 287 -17.88 10.34 15.16
N ARG A 288 -18.26 10.16 16.43
CA ARG A 288 -19.51 10.75 16.97
C ARG A 288 -19.41 12.27 17.06
N LYS A 289 -18.31 12.80 17.60
CA LYS A 289 -18.09 14.26 17.70
C LYS A 289 -18.06 14.94 16.33
N THR A 290 -17.38 14.35 15.35
CA THR A 290 -17.34 14.91 13.98
C THR A 290 -18.71 14.83 13.30
N LYS A 291 -19.47 13.74 13.51
CA LYS A 291 -20.85 13.65 13.06
C LYS A 291 -21.75 14.71 13.68
N GLU A 292 -21.70 14.90 15.00
CA GLU A 292 -22.49 15.92 15.72
C GLU A 292 -22.16 17.34 15.24
N LEU A 293 -20.89 17.64 14.97
CA LEU A 293 -20.46 18.90 14.34
C LEU A 293 -21.01 19.05 12.91
N ASN A 294 -21.00 17.99 12.11
CA ASN A 294 -21.53 18.01 10.75
C ASN A 294 -23.05 18.20 10.75
N ASP A 295 -23.80 17.47 11.59
CA ASP A 295 -25.25 17.62 11.78
C ASP A 295 -25.62 19.07 12.20
N ARG A 296 -24.78 19.72 13.02
CA ARG A 296 -24.91 21.14 13.39
C ARG A 296 -24.66 22.08 12.21
N LEU A 297 -23.60 21.85 11.42
CA LEU A 297 -23.32 22.64 10.22
C LEU A 297 -24.42 22.48 9.16
N ASP A 298 -24.98 21.29 9.00
CA ASP A 298 -26.11 21.03 8.10
C ASP A 298 -27.41 21.74 8.53
N LEU A 299 -27.63 21.92 9.85
CA LEU A 299 -28.71 22.77 10.36
C LEU A 299 -28.47 24.24 10.02
N GLU A 300 -27.24 24.73 10.20
CA GLU A 300 -26.86 26.12 9.88
C GLU A 300 -26.94 26.40 8.37
N ILE A 301 -26.42 25.51 7.52
CA ILE A 301 -26.54 25.60 6.06
C ILE A 301 -28.01 25.63 5.63
N ARG A 302 -28.89 24.84 6.25
CA ARG A 302 -30.34 24.89 6.00
C ARG A 302 -30.96 26.22 6.43
N ALA A 303 -30.58 26.75 7.60
CA ALA A 303 -31.04 28.05 8.08
C ALA A 303 -30.59 29.20 7.16
N LEU A 304 -29.33 29.20 6.74
CA LEU A 304 -28.79 30.18 5.78
C LEU A 304 -29.48 30.07 4.41
N ARG A 305 -29.66 28.86 3.86
CA ARG A 305 -30.41 28.64 2.61
C ARG A 305 -31.87 29.10 2.71
N ASN A 306 -32.52 28.96 3.87
CA ASN A 306 -33.85 29.52 4.12
C ASN A 306 -33.81 31.06 4.13
N ARG A 307 -32.85 31.67 4.84
CA ARG A 307 -32.73 33.14 4.92
C ARG A 307 -32.46 33.76 3.55
N VAL A 308 -31.60 33.15 2.73
CA VAL A 308 -31.35 33.57 1.34
C VAL A 308 -32.64 33.53 0.52
N ARG A 309 -33.41 32.42 0.55
CA ARG A 309 -34.72 32.36 -0.14
C ARG A 309 -35.69 33.44 0.31
N SER A 310 -35.75 33.76 1.61
CA SER A 310 -36.59 34.85 2.11
C SER A 310 -36.13 36.23 1.60
N LEU A 311 -34.82 36.48 1.56
CA LEU A 311 -34.25 37.72 1.03
C LEU A 311 -34.46 37.85 -0.48
N ASP A 312 -34.36 36.75 -1.24
CA ASP A 312 -34.66 36.74 -2.67
C ASP A 312 -36.15 37.00 -2.95
N ALA A 313 -37.06 36.46 -2.12
CA ALA A 313 -38.48 36.76 -2.21
C ALA A 313 -38.77 38.24 -1.91
N GLU A 314 -38.17 38.80 -0.85
CA GLU A 314 -38.27 40.22 -0.50
C GLU A 314 -37.73 41.12 -1.62
N LYS A 315 -36.55 40.80 -2.16
CA LYS A 315 -35.95 41.48 -3.32
C LYS A 315 -36.84 41.42 -4.56
N ASN A 316 -37.46 40.28 -4.85
CA ASN A 316 -38.37 40.14 -5.98
C ASN A 316 -39.64 40.99 -5.82
N ILE A 317 -40.20 41.08 -4.61
CA ILE A 317 -41.32 41.98 -4.30
C ILE A 317 -40.91 43.44 -4.49
N GLN A 318 -39.75 43.85 -3.96
CA GLN A 318 -39.20 45.20 -4.16
C GLN A 318 -38.93 45.51 -5.64
N GLN A 319 -38.45 44.54 -6.42
CA GLN A 319 -38.25 44.71 -7.86
C GLN A 319 -39.58 44.90 -8.60
N GLN A 320 -40.64 44.20 -8.19
CA GLN A 320 -41.98 44.37 -8.76
C GLN A 320 -42.59 45.74 -8.42
N THR A 321 -42.42 46.24 -7.19
CA THR A 321 -42.91 47.59 -6.83
C THR A 321 -42.15 48.69 -7.57
N VAL A 322 -40.82 48.59 -7.70
CA VAL A 322 -40.02 49.51 -8.53
C VAL A 322 -40.50 49.54 -9.98
N VAL A 323 -40.72 48.38 -10.61
CA VAL A 323 -41.24 48.32 -11.99
C VAL A 323 -42.67 48.87 -12.09
N SER A 324 -43.51 48.69 -11.07
CA SER A 324 -44.85 49.29 -11.04
C SER A 324 -44.80 50.81 -10.95
N LEU A 325 -43.95 51.36 -10.09
CA LEU A 325 -43.74 52.80 -9.95
C LEU A 325 -43.15 53.40 -11.23
N GLN A 326 -42.24 52.70 -11.90
CA GLN A 326 -41.67 53.15 -13.16
C GLN A 326 -42.73 53.27 -14.27
N ARG A 327 -43.67 52.32 -14.38
CA ARG A 327 -44.82 52.43 -15.29
C ARG A 327 -45.81 53.54 -14.91
N GLU A 328 -45.91 53.92 -13.64
CA GLU A 328 -46.71 55.07 -13.19
C GLU A 328 -46.03 56.37 -13.61
N VAL A 329 -44.71 56.49 -13.41
CA VAL A 329 -43.91 57.64 -13.85
C VAL A 329 -44.00 57.81 -15.38
N GLU A 330 -43.88 56.75 -16.17
CA GLU A 330 -44.01 56.79 -17.63
C GLU A 330 -45.42 57.24 -18.08
N ARG A 331 -46.48 56.84 -17.37
CA ARG A 331 -47.86 57.32 -17.61
C ARG A 331 -47.99 58.80 -17.27
N LEU A 332 -47.60 59.22 -16.07
CA LEU A 332 -47.66 60.62 -15.64
C LEU A 332 -46.83 61.55 -16.54
N GLN A 333 -45.68 61.10 -17.05
CA GLN A 333 -44.88 61.83 -18.05
C GLN A 333 -45.60 61.96 -19.40
N SER A 334 -46.34 60.92 -19.80
CA SER A 334 -47.15 60.94 -21.03
C SER A 334 -48.36 61.87 -20.89
N ASP A 335 -49.04 61.83 -19.74
CA ASP A 335 -50.18 62.69 -19.43
C ASP A 335 -49.76 64.16 -19.35
N LEU A 336 -48.63 64.48 -18.69
CA LEU A 336 -48.06 65.83 -18.66
C LEU A 336 -47.74 66.35 -20.06
N LYS A 337 -47.19 65.50 -20.93
CA LYS A 337 -46.89 65.85 -22.33
C LYS A 337 -48.17 66.05 -23.15
N GLY A 338 -49.22 65.27 -22.89
CA GLY A 338 -50.55 65.46 -23.48
C GLY A 338 -51.21 66.77 -23.03
N GLN A 339 -51.11 67.12 -21.74
CA GLN A 339 -51.60 68.39 -21.20
C GLN A 339 -50.84 69.60 -21.77
N GLN A 340 -49.51 69.51 -21.95
CA GLN A 340 -48.73 70.56 -22.63
C GLN A 340 -49.20 70.77 -24.08
N GLN A 341 -49.56 69.71 -24.80
CA GLN A 341 -50.13 69.82 -26.16
C GLN A 341 -51.54 70.44 -26.15
N LEU A 342 -52.38 70.10 -25.17
CA LEU A 342 -53.70 70.71 -24.97
C LEU A 342 -53.64 72.20 -24.60
N LEU A 343 -52.70 72.59 -23.72
CA LEU A 343 -52.44 74.01 -23.39
C LEU A 343 -51.91 74.83 -24.57
N THR A 344 -51.38 74.19 -25.62
CA THR A 344 -50.90 74.89 -26.83
C THR A 344 -52.03 75.19 -27.83
N VAL A 345 -53.25 74.67 -27.60
CA VAL A 345 -54.38 74.79 -28.53
C VAL A 345 -55.53 75.68 -28.00
N HIS A 346 -55.59 75.93 -26.69
CA HIS A 346 -56.65 76.76 -26.08
C HIS A 346 -56.11 77.93 -25.25
N THR A 347 -55.54 78.91 -25.94
CA THR A 347 -55.29 80.26 -25.40
C THR A 347 -55.76 81.35 -26.37
N GLU A 348 -57.05 81.36 -26.71
CA GLU A 348 -57.78 82.56 -27.12
C GLU A 348 -59.10 82.62 -26.32
N ASP A 349 -59.51 83.84 -25.94
CA ASP A 349 -60.76 84.24 -25.25
C ASP A 349 -61.00 83.87 -23.76
N ASN A 350 -60.41 84.72 -22.90
CA ASN A 350 -61.01 85.40 -21.74
C ASN A 350 -62.24 84.79 -20.99
N GLN A 351 -62.07 84.48 -19.70
CA GLN A 351 -62.75 85.25 -18.62
C GLN A 351 -62.08 85.02 -17.25
N ASP A 352 -62.13 86.02 -16.37
CA ASP A 352 -61.48 86.03 -15.05
C ASP A 352 -62.15 85.12 -13.98
N SER A 353 -61.40 84.91 -12.88
CA SER A 353 -61.91 84.62 -11.52
C SER A 353 -61.99 83.16 -11.00
N GLU A 354 -61.15 82.23 -11.47
CA GLU A 354 -60.90 80.98 -10.70
C GLU A 354 -59.47 80.40 -10.74
N LEU A 355 -58.57 80.94 -11.58
CA LEU A 355 -57.24 80.36 -11.85
C LEU A 355 -56.19 80.51 -10.73
N THR A 356 -56.29 81.51 -9.85
CA THR A 356 -55.21 81.84 -8.89
C THR A 356 -55.06 80.87 -7.72
N LYS A 357 -56.07 80.05 -7.43
CA LYS A 357 -55.99 79.01 -6.38
C LYS A 357 -55.54 77.65 -6.91
N SER A 358 -55.94 77.28 -8.13
CA SER A 358 -55.53 76.01 -8.75
C SER A 358 -54.05 76.03 -9.13
N GLN A 359 -53.60 77.08 -9.83
CA GLN A 359 -52.19 77.22 -10.22
C GLN A 359 -51.25 77.31 -9.02
N ALA A 360 -51.67 77.93 -7.91
CA ALA A 360 -50.88 77.97 -6.69
C ALA A 360 -50.73 76.58 -6.04
N ALA A 361 -51.79 75.78 -5.99
CA ALA A 361 -51.73 74.42 -5.44
C ALA A 361 -50.88 73.48 -6.31
N GLU A 362 -51.02 73.57 -7.62
CA GLU A 362 -50.27 72.77 -8.59
C GLU A 362 -48.78 73.14 -8.59
N LEU A 363 -48.44 74.44 -8.54
CA LEU A 363 -47.07 74.92 -8.44
C LEU A 363 -46.42 74.63 -7.08
N VAL A 364 -47.21 74.55 -5.99
CA VAL A 364 -46.74 74.02 -4.69
C VAL A 364 -46.47 72.52 -4.78
N LEU A 365 -47.31 71.73 -5.46
CA LEU A 365 -47.14 70.28 -5.58
C LEU A 365 -45.97 69.89 -6.51
N VAL A 366 -45.75 70.65 -7.58
CA VAL A 366 -44.55 70.55 -8.44
C VAL A 366 -43.30 70.97 -7.67
N ASN A 367 -43.33 72.06 -6.89
CA ASN A 367 -42.19 72.41 -6.04
C ASN A 367 -41.93 71.34 -4.96
N GLN A 368 -42.97 70.74 -4.37
CA GLN A 368 -42.82 69.67 -3.39
C GLN A 368 -42.21 68.41 -3.99
N THR A 369 -42.60 68.03 -5.21
CA THR A 369 -42.00 66.88 -5.91
C THR A 369 -40.57 67.17 -6.36
N CYS A 370 -40.26 68.37 -6.88
CA CYS A 370 -38.90 68.80 -7.16
C CYS A 370 -38.00 68.78 -5.90
N VAL A 371 -38.50 69.29 -4.76
CA VAL A 371 -37.77 69.24 -3.48
C VAL A 371 -37.56 67.80 -2.98
N ASN A 372 -38.52 66.91 -3.18
CA ASN A 372 -38.38 65.50 -2.82
C ASN A 372 -37.37 64.77 -3.71
N LEU A 373 -37.41 65.00 -5.04
CA LEU A 373 -36.43 64.46 -5.98
C LEU A 373 -35.02 65.00 -5.73
N GLN A 374 -34.89 66.29 -5.37
CA GLN A 374 -33.61 66.86 -4.96
C GLN A 374 -33.08 66.17 -3.69
N LYS A 375 -33.91 65.97 -2.66
CA LYS A 375 -33.52 65.23 -1.44
C LYS A 375 -33.12 63.77 -1.74
N GLU A 376 -33.80 63.09 -2.66
CA GLU A 376 -33.44 61.72 -3.06
C GLU A 376 -32.12 61.69 -3.86
N LEU A 377 -31.86 62.70 -4.68
CA LEU A 377 -30.60 62.89 -5.38
C LEU A 377 -29.44 63.21 -4.41
N ASP A 378 -29.66 64.10 -3.45
CA ASP A 378 -28.70 64.44 -2.39
C ASP A 378 -28.38 63.21 -1.53
N ALA A 379 -29.40 62.43 -1.15
CA ALA A 379 -29.23 61.18 -0.40
C ALA A 379 -28.48 60.09 -1.21
N ARG A 380 -28.77 59.96 -2.51
CA ARG A 380 -27.98 59.07 -3.40
C ARG A 380 -26.53 59.55 -3.52
N THR A 381 -26.30 60.85 -3.62
CA THR A 381 -24.97 61.44 -3.72
C THR A 381 -24.17 61.19 -2.43
N ALA A 382 -24.77 61.40 -1.27
CA ALA A 382 -24.16 61.06 0.03
C ALA A 382 -23.82 59.56 0.15
N CYS A 383 -24.72 58.66 -0.28
CA CYS A 383 -24.47 57.21 -0.28
C CYS A 383 -23.36 56.79 -1.26
N LEU A 384 -23.15 57.53 -2.36
CA LEU A 384 -22.02 57.31 -3.26
C LEU A 384 -20.70 57.79 -2.64
N MET A 385 -20.67 58.96 -2.00
CA MET A 385 -19.49 59.46 -1.28
C MET A 385 -19.03 58.48 -0.17
N GLU A 386 -19.97 57.96 0.63
CA GLU A 386 -19.67 56.94 1.66
C GLU A 386 -19.04 55.68 1.03
N LYS A 387 -19.54 55.25 -0.13
CA LYS A 387 -18.96 54.11 -0.86
C LYS A 387 -17.57 54.42 -1.40
N GLU A 388 -17.32 55.61 -1.93
CA GLU A 388 -15.99 56.04 -2.37
C GLU A 388 -14.98 56.08 -1.22
N GLU A 389 -15.39 56.52 -0.02
CA GLU A 389 -14.58 56.45 1.19
C GLU A 389 -14.26 54.99 1.58
N THR A 390 -15.23 54.07 1.53
CA THR A 390 -14.92 52.64 1.78
C THR A 390 -13.99 52.04 0.72
N VAL A 391 -14.12 52.42 -0.55
CA VAL A 391 -13.25 51.95 -1.64
C VAL A 391 -11.82 52.48 -1.46
N THR A 392 -11.64 53.75 -1.12
CA THR A 392 -10.30 54.32 -0.87
C THR A 392 -9.65 53.73 0.39
N TYR A 393 -10.43 53.44 1.44
CA TYR A 393 -9.96 52.71 2.62
C TYR A 393 -9.50 51.29 2.27
N LEU A 394 -10.29 50.54 1.49
CA LEU A 394 -9.93 49.20 1.04
C LEU A 394 -8.69 49.22 0.13
N GLN A 395 -8.58 50.17 -0.81
CA GLN A 395 -7.38 50.35 -1.63
C GLN A 395 -6.12 50.63 -0.79
N LYS A 396 -6.24 51.42 0.28
CA LYS A 396 -5.14 51.69 1.22
C LYS A 396 -4.72 50.43 1.97
N ASN A 397 -5.66 49.57 2.35
CA ASN A 397 -5.38 48.29 2.99
C ASN A 397 -4.76 47.27 2.02
N VAL A 398 -5.24 47.19 0.77
CA VAL A 398 -4.62 46.36 -0.28
C VAL A 398 -3.16 46.78 -0.52
N LYS A 399 -2.87 48.08 -0.63
CA LYS A 399 -1.47 48.57 -0.76
C LYS A 399 -0.60 48.18 0.43
N LYS A 400 -1.09 48.28 1.66
CA LYS A 400 -0.37 47.82 2.86
C LYS A 400 -0.08 46.32 2.84
N LEU A 401 -1.07 45.50 2.49
CA LEU A 401 -0.91 44.04 2.39
C LEU A 401 0.07 43.67 1.27
N GLN A 402 0.05 44.38 0.15
CA GLN A 402 0.99 44.20 -0.96
C GLN A 402 2.44 44.52 -0.55
N SER A 403 2.67 45.61 0.19
CA SER A 403 3.99 45.92 0.75
C SER A 403 4.44 44.88 1.78
N ALA A 404 3.56 44.44 2.68
CA ALA A 404 3.88 43.41 3.66
C ALA A 404 4.23 42.05 3.01
N LEU A 405 3.52 41.67 1.94
CA LEU A 405 3.82 40.47 1.16
C LEU A 405 5.20 40.56 0.49
N GLN A 406 5.53 41.72 -0.10
CA GLN A 406 6.82 41.97 -0.74
C GLN A 406 7.97 41.94 0.27
N GLU A 407 7.76 42.48 1.48
CA GLU A 407 8.74 42.41 2.57
C GLU A 407 8.94 40.96 3.07
N GLN A 408 7.87 40.17 3.21
CA GLN A 408 7.97 38.75 3.55
C GLN A 408 8.71 37.94 2.47
N GLN A 409 8.47 38.23 1.19
CA GLN A 409 9.19 37.60 0.10
C GLN A 409 10.70 37.92 0.16
N TRP A 410 11.06 39.20 0.35
CA TRP A 410 12.46 39.62 0.49
C TRP A 410 13.14 38.95 1.70
N GLN A 411 12.45 38.85 2.86
CA GLN A 411 12.95 38.12 4.02
C GLN A 411 13.12 36.62 3.77
N ALA A 412 12.27 36.00 2.94
CA ALA A 412 12.40 34.60 2.55
C ALA A 412 13.61 34.38 1.63
N GLU A 413 13.83 35.25 0.64
CA GLU A 413 14.99 35.23 -0.26
C GLU A 413 16.31 35.39 0.51
N GLN A 414 16.38 36.31 1.49
CA GLN A 414 17.55 36.45 2.36
C GLN A 414 17.81 35.18 3.21
N LYS A 415 16.76 34.54 3.74
CA LYS A 415 16.89 33.27 4.49
C LYS A 415 17.32 32.10 3.60
N LEU A 416 16.97 32.11 2.31
CA LEU A 416 17.43 31.11 1.35
C LEU A 416 18.92 31.28 1.04
N LEU A 417 19.37 32.51 0.81
CA LEU A 417 20.79 32.82 0.55
C LEU A 417 21.69 32.45 1.74
N THR A 418 21.27 32.73 2.99
CA THR A 418 22.06 32.33 4.17
C THR A 418 22.09 30.83 4.39
N ALA A 419 20.97 30.12 4.15
CA ALA A 419 20.95 28.66 4.20
C ALA A 419 21.83 28.03 3.11
N GLN A 420 21.86 28.60 1.91
CA GLN A 420 22.73 28.13 0.81
C GLN A 420 24.22 28.34 1.13
N ALA A 421 24.60 29.47 1.73
CA ALA A 421 25.97 29.71 2.19
C ALA A 421 26.40 28.75 3.32
N GLN A 422 25.49 28.41 4.24
CA GLN A 422 25.73 27.41 5.28
C GLN A 422 25.88 26.00 4.68
N ALA A 423 25.04 25.64 3.70
CA ALA A 423 25.12 24.35 3.02
C ALA A 423 26.46 24.17 2.26
N SER A 424 26.94 25.21 1.57
CA SER A 424 28.26 25.17 0.93
C SER A 424 29.40 25.03 1.94
N GLN A 425 29.33 25.75 3.06
CA GLN A 425 30.34 25.64 4.13
C GLN A 425 30.37 24.24 4.77
N VAL A 426 29.21 23.62 5.00
CA VAL A 426 29.11 22.24 5.49
C VAL A 426 29.67 21.25 4.46
N ASN A 427 29.41 21.45 3.17
CA ASN A 427 29.96 20.60 2.10
C ASN A 427 31.49 20.69 2.03
N GLU A 428 32.08 21.88 2.14
CA GLU A 428 33.54 22.06 2.22
C GLU A 428 34.14 21.35 3.46
N LEU A 429 33.47 21.43 4.63
CA LEU A 429 33.89 20.72 5.84
C LEU A 429 33.81 19.19 5.69
N VAL A 430 32.77 18.67 5.04
CA VAL A 430 32.64 17.23 4.76
C VAL A 430 33.71 16.77 3.77
N GLN A 431 34.06 17.59 2.78
CA GLN A 431 35.15 17.28 1.85
C GLN A 431 36.51 17.26 2.55
N SER A 432 36.82 18.22 3.43
CA SER A 432 38.09 18.21 4.18
C SER A 432 38.18 17.01 5.13
N GLN A 433 37.11 16.71 5.88
CA GLN A 433 37.04 15.52 6.75
C GLN A 433 37.17 14.21 5.96
N THR A 434 36.63 14.14 4.72
CA THR A 434 36.78 12.97 3.85
C THR A 434 38.23 12.79 3.40
N ILE A 435 38.94 13.88 3.10
CA ILE A 435 40.37 13.86 2.75
C ILE A 435 41.21 13.41 3.95
N GLU A 436 40.98 13.95 5.15
CA GLU A 436 41.66 13.55 6.39
C GLU A 436 41.42 12.07 6.72
N LEU A 437 40.18 11.59 6.60
CA LEU A 437 39.84 10.18 6.81
C LEU A 437 40.56 9.26 5.81
N ASN A 438 40.70 9.67 4.55
CA ASN A 438 41.42 8.89 3.53
C ASN A 438 42.93 8.90 3.78
N GLN A 439 43.52 10.01 4.22
CA GLN A 439 44.91 10.06 4.66
C GLN A 439 45.16 9.13 5.87
N SER A 440 44.26 9.15 6.86
CA SER A 440 44.31 8.25 8.02
C SER A 440 44.23 6.78 7.63
N LYS A 441 43.34 6.41 6.68
CA LYS A 441 43.25 5.05 6.13
C LYS A 441 44.55 4.59 5.46
N GLU A 442 45.20 5.44 4.66
CA GLU A 442 46.48 5.09 4.03
C GLU A 442 47.62 4.98 5.07
N ILE A 443 47.63 5.82 6.11
CA ILE A 443 48.57 5.67 7.24
C ILE A 443 48.36 4.30 7.93
N CYS A 444 47.13 3.94 8.30
CA CYS A 444 46.81 2.65 8.90
C CYS A 444 47.25 1.45 8.02
N LYS A 445 47.01 1.55 6.71
CA LYS A 445 47.42 0.54 5.72
C LYS A 445 48.95 0.42 5.61
N SER A 446 49.67 1.53 5.65
CA SER A 446 51.14 1.54 5.67
C SER A 446 51.71 0.91 6.96
N LEU A 447 51.11 1.20 8.12
CA LEU A 447 51.49 0.61 9.41
C LEU A 447 51.21 -0.90 9.45
N GLN A 448 50.08 -1.35 8.91
CA GLN A 448 49.75 -2.77 8.81
C GLN A 448 50.71 -3.51 7.86
N ASN A 449 51.10 -2.90 6.75
CA ASN A 449 52.13 -3.45 5.86
C ASN A 449 53.48 -3.59 6.58
N ASN A 450 53.91 -2.56 7.31
CA ASN A 450 55.15 -2.59 8.10
C ASN A 450 55.11 -3.67 9.19
N LEU A 451 54.00 -3.81 9.92
CA LEU A 451 53.82 -4.85 10.93
C LEU A 451 53.88 -6.25 10.31
N SER A 452 53.28 -6.44 9.12
CA SER A 452 53.36 -7.71 8.39
C SER A 452 54.78 -8.05 7.92
N ALA A 453 55.57 -7.03 7.55
CA ALA A 453 56.97 -7.19 7.18
C ALA A 453 57.84 -7.54 8.39
N GLN A 454 57.62 -6.88 9.53
CA GLN A 454 58.28 -7.19 10.80
C GLN A 454 57.97 -8.62 11.27
N SER A 455 56.71 -9.04 11.20
CA SER A 455 56.29 -10.40 11.55
C SER A 455 56.96 -11.46 10.66
N ARG A 456 57.12 -11.18 9.36
CA ARG A 456 57.81 -12.07 8.41
C ARG A 456 59.32 -12.16 8.70
N CYS A 457 59.96 -11.04 9.04
CA CYS A 457 61.36 -11.00 9.46
C CYS A 457 61.60 -11.78 10.77
N LEU A 458 60.68 -11.68 11.74
CA LEU A 458 60.74 -12.47 12.97
C LEU A 458 60.63 -13.98 12.71
N LEU A 459 59.69 -14.42 11.85
CA LEU A 459 59.59 -15.83 11.43
C LEU A 459 60.86 -16.34 10.72
N GLU A 460 61.48 -15.51 9.88
CA GLU A 460 62.76 -15.83 9.24
C GLU A 460 63.88 -16.01 10.30
N LYS A 461 63.95 -15.12 11.30
CA LYS A 461 64.90 -15.22 12.42
C LYS A 461 64.63 -16.42 13.34
N GLU A 462 63.38 -16.78 13.57
CA GLU A 462 63.02 -18.03 14.27
C GLU A 462 63.52 -19.26 13.50
N SER A 463 63.42 -19.26 12.15
CA SER A 463 63.94 -20.36 11.32
C SER A 463 65.47 -20.44 11.31
N GLU A 464 66.18 -19.30 11.34
CA GLU A 464 67.64 -19.24 11.52
C GLU A 464 68.04 -19.81 12.90
N ILE A 465 67.36 -19.42 13.97
CA ILE A 465 67.60 -19.94 15.33
C ILE A 465 67.37 -21.45 15.37
N HIS A 466 66.30 -21.96 14.73
CA HIS A 466 66.04 -23.40 14.66
C HIS A 466 67.14 -24.16 13.92
N THR A 467 67.68 -23.57 12.84
CA THR A 467 68.80 -24.14 12.07
C THR A 467 70.09 -24.16 12.87
N LEU A 468 70.41 -23.06 13.57
CA LEU A 468 71.60 -22.97 14.44
C LEU A 468 71.50 -23.94 15.63
N LYS A 469 70.31 -24.11 16.21
CA LYS A 469 70.06 -25.09 17.28
C LYS A 469 70.35 -26.51 16.80
N GLN A 470 69.88 -26.88 15.62
CA GLN A 470 70.15 -28.21 15.06
C GLN A 470 71.65 -28.42 14.75
N GLN A 471 72.38 -27.39 14.30
CA GLN A 471 73.84 -27.46 14.15
C GLN A 471 74.57 -27.64 15.49
N LEU A 472 74.05 -27.05 16.57
CA LEU A 472 74.59 -27.21 17.92
C LEU A 472 74.33 -28.63 18.45
N ASP A 473 73.15 -29.20 18.21
CA ASP A 473 72.81 -30.57 18.58
C ASP A 473 73.69 -31.58 17.80
N ASP A 474 73.89 -31.38 16.50
CA ASP A 474 74.84 -32.16 15.67
C ASP A 474 76.30 -32.06 16.17
N SER A 475 76.67 -30.93 16.77
CA SER A 475 77.99 -30.72 17.38
C SER A 475 78.12 -31.46 18.72
N HIS A 476 77.07 -31.46 19.55
CA HIS A 476 77.04 -32.25 20.79
C HIS A 476 77.13 -33.75 20.49
N ILE A 477 76.37 -34.27 19.52
CA ILE A 477 76.46 -35.68 19.11
C ILE A 477 77.89 -36.04 18.67
N LYS A 478 78.61 -35.15 17.96
CA LYS A 478 80.03 -35.37 17.62
C LYS A 478 80.93 -35.34 18.86
N MET A 479 80.67 -34.44 19.81
CA MET A 479 81.42 -34.37 21.07
C MET A 479 81.20 -35.61 21.94
N ASP A 480 79.98 -36.09 22.07
CA ASP A 480 79.62 -37.31 22.80
C ASP A 480 80.28 -38.55 22.18
N ASN A 481 80.35 -38.63 20.85
CA ASN A 481 81.10 -39.69 20.16
C ASN A 481 82.61 -39.60 20.44
N ILE A 482 83.18 -38.40 20.54
CA ILE A 482 84.59 -38.20 20.94
C ILE A 482 84.78 -38.59 22.41
N ILE A 483 83.89 -38.19 23.32
CA ILE A 483 83.92 -38.56 24.74
C ILE A 483 83.83 -40.08 24.88
N ALA A 484 82.90 -40.75 24.19
CA ALA A 484 82.80 -42.21 24.18
C ALA A 484 84.08 -42.88 23.67
N THR A 485 84.71 -42.32 22.62
CA THR A 485 85.99 -42.80 22.09
C THR A 485 87.13 -42.61 23.11
N VAL A 486 87.16 -41.48 23.82
CA VAL A 486 88.11 -41.22 24.91
C VAL A 486 87.87 -42.19 26.05
N CYS A 487 86.64 -42.36 26.54
CA CYS A 487 86.29 -43.28 27.61
C CYS A 487 86.60 -44.75 27.29
N GLN A 488 86.43 -45.19 26.03
CA GLN A 488 86.92 -46.51 25.60
C GLN A 488 88.45 -46.62 25.71
N LYS A 489 89.17 -45.54 25.38
CA LYS A 489 90.63 -45.45 25.47
C LYS A 489 91.11 -45.36 26.93
N THR A 490 90.36 -44.71 27.82
CA THR A 490 90.61 -44.66 29.27
C THR A 490 90.43 -46.03 29.89
N LYS A 491 89.35 -46.76 29.56
CA LYS A 491 89.15 -48.15 30.00
C LYS A 491 90.29 -49.08 29.55
N TYR A 492 90.78 -48.89 28.33
CA TYR A 492 91.96 -49.62 27.81
C TYR A 492 93.28 -49.30 28.54
N LEU A 493 93.32 -48.24 29.35
CA LEU A 493 94.46 -47.84 30.20
C LEU A 493 94.24 -48.19 31.67
N GLU A 494 92.98 -48.18 32.16
CA GLU A 494 92.58 -48.61 33.50
C GLU A 494 92.69 -50.14 33.66
N ASP A 495 92.30 -50.94 32.65
CA ASP A 495 92.50 -52.41 32.61
C ASP A 495 94.00 -52.83 32.64
N LYS A 496 94.93 -51.86 32.61
CA LYS A 496 96.38 -52.07 32.67
C LYS A 496 97.01 -51.68 34.01
N SER A 497 96.26 -51.10 34.94
CA SER A 497 96.80 -50.51 36.18
C SER A 497 96.15 -51.03 37.46
N LEU A 498 96.68 -52.18 37.92
CA LEU A 498 96.71 -52.67 39.30
C LEU A 498 95.43 -53.15 40.00
N GLU A 499 95.46 -54.44 40.33
CA GLU A 499 94.73 -55.04 41.44
C GLU A 499 95.20 -54.44 42.78
N THR A 500 94.29 -54.00 43.66
CA THR A 500 94.27 -54.30 45.13
C THR A 500 93.10 -53.57 45.82
N PRO A 501 92.52 -54.12 46.93
CA PRO A 501 91.36 -53.52 47.60
C PRO A 501 91.69 -52.85 48.95
N LYS A 502 91.00 -51.75 49.30
CA LYS A 502 90.38 -51.47 50.62
C LYS A 502 89.82 -50.04 50.79
N GLU A 503 88.68 -49.98 51.50
CA GLU A 503 88.23 -48.99 52.52
C GLU A 503 88.21 -47.46 52.23
N ALA A 504 87.00 -46.89 52.45
CA ALA A 504 86.65 -45.54 52.96
C ALA A 504 86.53 -44.30 52.03
N ASP A 505 85.38 -43.61 52.23
CA ASP A 505 85.07 -42.18 52.19
C ASP A 505 84.89 -41.33 50.89
N THR A 506 84.01 -40.31 51.10
CA THR A 506 83.89 -38.96 50.50
C THR A 506 82.99 -38.64 49.28
N CYS A 507 82.37 -37.44 49.42
CA CYS A 507 81.51 -36.63 48.52
C CYS A 507 80.15 -37.23 48.11
N ASP A 508 78.99 -36.62 48.39
CA ASP A 508 78.50 -35.21 48.38
C ASP A 508 78.09 -34.65 47.02
N ASN A 509 77.05 -33.79 47.07
CA ASN A 509 76.50 -32.90 46.03
C ASN A 509 75.79 -33.59 44.85
N GLU A 510 74.66 -33.13 44.32
CA GLU A 510 73.84 -31.92 44.53
C GLU A 510 72.36 -32.26 44.21
N ASN A 511 71.31 -31.46 44.47
CA ASN A 511 71.21 -30.06 44.84
C ASN A 511 69.93 -29.79 45.68
N ASN A 512 69.80 -28.60 46.29
CA ASN A 512 68.54 -28.04 46.81
C ASN A 512 68.68 -26.51 47.00
N LEU A 513 67.94 -25.73 46.20
CA LEU A 513 67.72 -24.28 46.34
C LEU A 513 66.35 -24.01 45.66
N GLU A 514 65.44 -23.16 46.15
CA GLU A 514 65.54 -22.08 47.13
C GLU A 514 64.15 -21.75 47.74
N ASN A 515 64.10 -20.72 48.60
CA ASN A 515 62.93 -19.97 49.10
C ASN A 515 62.19 -20.48 50.35
N SER A 516 62.89 -20.36 51.48
CA SER A 516 62.29 -20.08 52.78
C SER A 516 61.84 -18.61 52.87
N PHE A 517 60.57 -18.35 53.14
CA PHE A 517 60.06 -17.03 53.54
C PHE A 517 60.04 -16.93 55.07
N VAL A 518 60.83 -16.02 55.65
CA VAL A 518 60.93 -15.85 57.11
C VAL A 518 59.80 -14.93 57.60
N THR A 519 59.00 -15.42 58.55
CA THR A 519 58.12 -14.59 59.37
C THR A 519 58.83 -14.17 60.65
N GLU A 520 58.99 -12.87 60.87
CA GLU A 520 59.43 -12.32 62.15
C GLU A 520 58.33 -12.47 63.21
N ASP A 521 58.51 -13.36 64.18
CA ASP A 521 57.88 -13.24 65.50
C ASP A 521 58.58 -14.11 66.55
N SER A 522 59.76 -13.69 67.04
CA SER A 522 60.45 -14.25 68.23
C SER A 522 61.67 -13.43 68.67
N LEU A 523 61.47 -12.24 69.24
CA LEU A 523 62.52 -11.52 69.98
C LEU A 523 62.03 -11.04 71.36
N ALA A 524 61.87 -12.00 72.28
CA ALA A 524 61.56 -11.70 73.68
C ALA A 524 62.09 -12.77 74.66
N GLN A 525 63.40 -13.13 74.62
CA GLN A 525 64.09 -13.84 75.72
C GLN A 525 65.62 -13.99 75.52
N ILE A 526 66.43 -12.98 75.89
CA ILE A 526 67.76 -13.18 76.51
C ILE A 526 68.05 -11.99 77.46
N PRO A 527 68.10 -12.23 78.78
CA PRO A 527 68.80 -11.35 79.72
C PRO A 527 70.08 -12.01 80.30
N GLN A 528 71.08 -11.16 80.58
CA GLN A 528 72.20 -11.38 81.52
C GLN A 528 73.32 -12.37 81.13
N LEU A 529 74.47 -11.77 80.78
CA LEU A 529 75.86 -12.01 81.22
C LEU A 529 76.67 -10.99 80.37
N VAL A 530 77.43 -10.02 80.88
CA VAL A 530 78.42 -10.04 81.98
C VAL A 530 78.52 -8.65 82.65
N HIS A 531 78.67 -8.62 83.98
CA HIS A 531 79.24 -7.49 84.71
C HIS A 531 80.47 -7.94 85.50
N LYS A 532 81.63 -7.34 85.16
CA LYS A 532 82.97 -7.27 85.83
C LYS A 532 84.03 -7.48 84.73
N GLU A 533 84.98 -6.59 84.47
CA GLU A 533 85.73 -5.72 85.38
C GLU A 533 86.06 -4.34 84.80
N ASN A 534 86.13 -3.33 85.67
CA ASN A 534 86.85 -2.08 85.39
C ASN A 534 88.25 -2.17 86.01
N LYS A 535 89.30 -1.98 85.20
CA LYS A 535 90.54 -1.28 85.59
C LYS A 535 91.36 -0.91 84.33
N THR A 536 91.54 0.39 84.17
CA THR A 536 92.34 1.08 83.14
C THR A 536 93.83 1.12 83.54
N PRO A 537 94.76 1.76 82.79
CA PRO A 537 94.71 2.24 81.39
C PRO A 537 95.89 1.72 80.52
N MET A 538 95.74 1.81 79.20
CA MET A 538 96.87 2.11 78.30
C MET A 538 96.37 3.04 77.20
N ASP A 539 96.96 4.23 77.10
CA ASP A 539 96.57 5.26 76.14
C ASP A 539 97.12 4.92 74.75
N PHE A 540 96.35 4.15 73.98
CA PHE A 540 96.45 4.13 72.51
C PHE A 540 95.31 5.00 71.94
N PRO A 541 95.61 6.19 71.39
CA PRO A 541 94.60 7.06 70.80
C PRO A 541 93.77 6.33 69.74
N GLU A 542 94.45 5.53 68.92
CA GLU A 542 93.91 4.80 67.77
C GLU A 542 92.80 3.80 68.15
N PHE A 543 92.85 3.15 69.33
CA PHE A 543 91.79 2.20 69.73
C PHE A 543 90.54 2.94 70.23
N ARG A 544 90.71 4.06 70.95
CA ARG A 544 89.59 4.93 71.33
C ARG A 544 88.92 5.51 70.09
N GLU A 545 89.73 5.96 69.14
CA GLU A 545 89.29 6.53 67.86
C GLU A 545 88.59 5.48 66.97
N ALA A 546 89.11 4.26 66.89
CA ALA A 546 88.47 3.15 66.19
C ALA A 546 87.10 2.78 66.79
N VAL A 547 86.96 2.78 68.12
CA VAL A 547 85.66 2.52 68.79
C VAL A 547 84.68 3.68 68.56
N THR A 548 85.12 4.94 68.59
CA THR A 548 84.25 6.07 68.26
C THR A 548 83.84 6.08 66.79
N ASN A 549 84.74 5.68 65.87
CA ASN A 549 84.44 5.58 64.45
C ASN A 549 83.47 4.42 64.16
N LEU A 550 83.65 3.27 64.80
CA LEU A 550 82.71 2.14 64.69
C LEU A 550 81.30 2.53 65.17
N MET A 551 81.21 3.19 66.33
CA MET A 551 79.95 3.74 66.86
C MET A 551 79.32 4.74 65.87
N ALA A 552 80.10 5.66 65.31
CA ALA A 552 79.62 6.62 64.31
C ALA A 552 79.10 5.92 63.04
N THR A 553 79.80 4.89 62.54
CA THR A 553 79.32 4.10 61.38
C THR A 553 78.06 3.28 61.70
N GLN A 554 77.92 2.77 62.93
CA GLN A 554 76.71 2.08 63.38
C GLN A 554 75.51 3.06 63.42
N GLU A 555 75.69 4.24 64.01
CA GLU A 555 74.67 5.30 64.02
C GLU A 555 74.31 5.77 62.60
N GLU A 556 75.27 5.82 61.69
CA GLU A 556 75.06 6.14 60.27
C GLU A 556 74.30 5.05 59.53
N CYS A 557 74.60 3.77 59.79
CA CYS A 557 73.81 2.65 59.27
C CYS A 557 72.37 2.67 59.80
N GLU A 558 72.14 3.00 61.08
CA GLU A 558 70.78 3.14 61.63
C GLU A 558 70.05 4.36 61.05
N ARG A 559 70.74 5.48 60.79
CA ARG A 559 70.16 6.62 60.04
C ARG A 559 69.74 6.20 58.63
N LEU A 560 70.62 5.54 57.89
CA LEU A 560 70.35 5.09 56.52
C LEU A 560 69.20 4.07 56.46
N LYS A 561 69.12 3.12 57.41
CA LYS A 561 67.96 2.22 57.54
C LYS A 561 66.66 3.01 57.73
N LYS A 562 66.67 4.02 58.60
CA LYS A 562 65.51 4.87 58.87
C LYS A 562 65.09 5.69 57.64
N GLU A 563 66.06 6.28 56.92
CA GLU A 563 65.80 6.96 55.65
C GLU A 563 65.24 6.01 54.57
N ILE A 564 65.75 4.78 54.47
CA ILE A 564 65.22 3.76 53.56
C ILE A 564 63.78 3.41 53.92
N CYS A 565 63.46 3.19 55.20
CA CYS A 565 62.09 2.95 55.65
C CYS A 565 61.15 4.14 55.35
N GLU A 566 61.59 5.37 55.63
CA GLU A 566 60.81 6.59 55.33
C GLU A 566 60.60 6.79 53.82
N LEU A 567 61.58 6.46 52.98
CA LEU A 567 61.46 6.46 51.52
C LEU A 567 60.51 5.38 51.00
N LEU A 568 60.56 4.16 51.55
CA LEU A 568 59.63 3.07 51.21
C LEU A 568 58.19 3.43 51.58
N GLU A 569 57.96 4.00 52.76
CA GLU A 569 56.64 4.52 53.14
C GLU A 569 56.14 5.61 52.16
N CYS A 570 57.03 6.49 51.70
CA CYS A 570 56.67 7.52 50.73
C CYS A 570 56.32 6.92 49.37
N LEU A 571 57.06 5.92 48.91
CA LEU A 571 56.75 5.17 47.69
C LEU A 571 55.40 4.47 47.78
N ASP A 572 55.09 3.80 48.88
CA ASP A 572 53.80 3.12 49.06
C ASP A 572 52.62 4.09 49.16
N LYS A 573 52.82 5.28 49.76
CA LYS A 573 51.83 6.38 49.73
C LYS A 573 51.54 6.83 48.29
N GLU A 574 52.56 6.98 47.44
CA GLU A 574 52.36 7.33 46.02
C GLU A 574 51.76 6.19 45.19
N ARG A 575 52.17 4.93 45.41
CA ARG A 575 51.55 3.75 44.78
C ARG A 575 50.06 3.67 45.12
N SER A 576 49.70 3.90 46.38
CA SER A 576 48.30 3.93 46.85
C SER A 576 47.48 5.02 46.14
N LYS A 577 48.00 6.26 46.07
CA LYS A 577 47.36 7.35 45.30
C LYS A 577 47.16 7.00 43.82
N TYR A 578 48.16 6.40 43.19
CA TYR A 578 48.06 5.94 41.79
C TYR A 578 46.98 4.86 41.61
N HIS A 579 46.95 3.86 42.50
CA HIS A 579 45.92 2.82 42.50
C HIS A 579 44.51 3.39 42.69
N GLU A 580 44.32 4.32 43.65
CA GLU A 580 43.03 4.97 43.90
C GLU A 580 42.58 5.80 42.68
N MET A 581 43.51 6.53 42.04
CA MET A 581 43.22 7.28 40.81
C MET A 581 42.88 6.36 39.64
N LYS A 582 43.59 5.23 39.48
CA LYS A 582 43.30 4.21 38.47
C LYS A 582 41.91 3.61 38.64
N GLU A 583 41.51 3.23 39.86
CA GLU A 583 40.15 2.74 40.13
C GLU A 583 39.08 3.84 39.95
N LYS A 584 39.36 5.10 40.31
CA LYS A 584 38.48 6.23 39.97
C LYS A 584 38.27 6.37 38.45
N HIS A 585 39.30 6.12 37.63
CA HIS A 585 39.20 6.19 36.17
C HIS A 585 38.44 4.99 35.59
N LYS A 586 38.72 3.77 36.07
CA LYS A 586 37.96 2.56 35.74
C LYS A 586 36.47 2.70 36.07
N ASN A 587 36.14 3.26 37.24
CA ASN A 587 34.76 3.53 37.65
C ASN A 587 34.08 4.68 36.88
N LYS A 588 34.85 5.60 36.26
CA LYS A 588 34.31 6.55 35.27
C LYS A 588 34.03 5.85 33.94
N LEU A 589 34.94 5.01 33.48
CA LEU A 589 34.80 4.23 32.24
C LEU A 589 33.59 3.29 32.30
N LEU A 590 33.42 2.54 33.40
CA LEU A 590 32.26 1.66 33.59
C LEU A 590 30.93 2.43 33.59
N ARG A 591 30.88 3.61 34.23
CA ARG A 591 29.68 4.47 34.18
C ARG A 591 29.42 5.08 32.80
N ALA A 592 30.46 5.39 32.03
CA ALA A 592 30.32 5.84 30.65
C ALA A 592 29.81 4.69 29.75
N LYS A 593 30.35 3.48 29.92
CA LYS A 593 29.90 2.27 29.22
C LYS A 593 28.43 1.98 29.53
N GLN A 594 28.05 1.91 30.82
CA GLN A 594 26.66 1.65 31.21
C GLN A 594 25.68 2.62 30.54
N LYS A 595 25.99 3.93 30.52
CA LYS A 595 25.15 4.92 29.84
C LYS A 595 25.03 4.71 28.33
N LEU A 596 26.09 4.23 27.66
CA LEU A 596 26.03 3.89 26.25
C LEU A 596 25.19 2.62 26.04
N ASP A 597 25.38 1.60 26.89
CA ASP A 597 24.60 0.37 26.86
C ASP A 597 23.09 0.69 27.07
N ASP A 598 22.74 1.45 28.11
CA ASP A 598 21.37 1.93 28.41
C ASP A 598 20.78 2.69 27.19
N GLU A 599 21.50 3.66 26.64
CA GLU A 599 21.07 4.46 25.48
C GLU A 599 20.92 3.59 24.20
N THR A 600 21.77 2.57 24.00
CA THR A 600 21.59 1.62 22.88
C THR A 600 20.33 0.77 23.06
N THR A 601 20.08 0.24 24.26
CA THR A 601 18.84 -0.52 24.51
C THR A 601 17.58 0.33 24.30
N TRP A 602 17.61 1.61 24.69
CA TRP A 602 16.52 2.55 24.44
C TRP A 602 16.31 2.81 22.94
N ARG A 603 17.40 2.97 22.16
CA ARG A 603 17.29 3.10 20.70
C ARG A 603 16.74 1.84 20.05
N ASP A 604 17.19 0.66 20.47
CA ASP A 604 16.72 -0.61 19.93
C ASP A 604 15.24 -0.84 20.22
N GLU A 605 14.75 -0.49 21.42
CA GLU A 605 13.31 -0.50 21.72
C GLU A 605 12.53 0.52 20.89
N LYS A 606 13.08 1.73 20.67
CA LYS A 606 12.41 2.74 19.85
C LYS A 606 12.36 2.33 18.37
N ILE A 607 13.42 1.73 17.84
CA ILE A 607 13.47 1.15 16.49
C ILE A 607 12.41 0.05 16.37
N LYS A 608 12.35 -0.92 17.29
CA LYS A 608 11.32 -1.97 17.30
C LYS A 608 9.90 -1.41 17.35
N SER A 609 9.66 -0.31 18.08
CA SER A 609 8.36 0.38 18.07
C SER A 609 8.04 0.96 16.68
N GLN A 610 9.01 1.62 16.06
CA GLN A 610 8.84 2.22 14.73
C GLN A 610 8.69 1.17 13.63
N GLU A 611 9.38 0.02 13.73
CA GLU A 611 9.20 -1.13 12.84
C GLU A 611 7.80 -1.74 12.95
N ARG A 612 7.25 -1.85 14.17
CA ARG A 612 5.85 -2.25 14.42
C ARG A 612 4.87 -1.25 13.82
N GLU A 613 5.07 0.06 14.06
CA GLU A 613 4.25 1.14 13.48
C GLU A 613 4.28 1.11 11.94
N LEU A 614 5.46 0.99 11.32
CA LEU A 614 5.64 0.88 9.87
C LEU A 614 4.97 -0.38 9.30
N SER A 615 5.05 -1.51 10.00
CA SER A 615 4.39 -2.76 9.59
C SER A 615 2.87 -2.63 9.58
N LEU A 616 2.29 -1.97 10.60
CA LEU A 616 0.85 -1.67 10.67
C LEU A 616 0.43 -0.70 9.56
N CYS A 617 1.18 0.38 9.32
CA CYS A 617 0.93 1.30 8.22
C CYS A 617 1.00 0.62 6.84
N SER A 618 2.00 -0.24 6.63
CA SER A 618 2.16 -1.03 5.40
C SER A 618 0.98 -1.96 5.16
N HIS A 619 0.52 -2.67 6.19
CA HIS A 619 -0.66 -3.54 6.10
C HIS A 619 -1.94 -2.76 5.81
N SER A 620 -2.13 -1.60 6.47
CA SER A 620 -3.27 -0.71 6.20
C SER A 620 -3.29 -0.22 4.76
N LEU A 621 -2.14 0.24 4.25
CA LEU A 621 -1.97 0.69 2.87
C LEU A 621 -2.18 -0.43 1.85
N ALA A 622 -1.74 -1.66 2.13
CA ALA A 622 -2.00 -2.81 1.28
C ALA A 622 -3.51 -3.09 1.14
N LYS A 623 -4.25 -3.01 2.26
CA LYS A 623 -5.70 -3.17 2.29
C LYS A 623 -6.44 -2.02 1.59
N GLU A 624 -5.96 -0.79 1.70
CA GLU A 624 -6.50 0.36 0.96
C GLU A 624 -6.33 0.20 -0.57
N LYS A 625 -5.18 -0.32 -1.01
CA LYS A 625 -4.94 -0.67 -2.42
C LYS A 625 -5.90 -1.77 -2.90
N GLU A 626 -6.11 -2.83 -2.11
CA GLU A 626 -7.05 -3.91 -2.43
C GLU A 626 -8.51 -3.40 -2.55
N LEU A 627 -8.93 -2.52 -1.64
CA LEU A 627 -10.24 -1.85 -1.71
C LEU A 627 -10.35 -0.96 -2.96
N THR A 628 -9.30 -0.23 -3.30
CA THR A 628 -9.25 0.60 -4.52
C THR A 628 -9.37 -0.24 -5.78
N ILE A 629 -8.67 -1.39 -5.85
CA ILE A 629 -8.79 -2.35 -6.96
C ILE A 629 -10.23 -2.91 -7.02
N SER A 630 -10.81 -3.28 -5.88
CA SER A 630 -12.19 -3.79 -5.81
C SER A 630 -13.22 -2.77 -6.31
N ILE A 631 -13.08 -1.50 -5.90
CA ILE A 631 -13.96 -0.39 -6.32
C ILE A 631 -13.80 -0.08 -7.80
N THR A 632 -12.57 -0.07 -8.33
CA THR A 632 -12.32 0.20 -9.76
C THR A 632 -12.88 -0.90 -10.65
N MET A 633 -12.68 -2.19 -10.31
CA MET A 633 -13.28 -3.31 -11.04
C MET A 633 -14.82 -3.26 -11.09
N GLU A 634 -15.49 -2.96 -9.97
CA GLU A 634 -16.96 -2.88 -9.96
C GLU A 634 -17.45 -1.62 -10.70
N ASN A 635 -16.73 -0.50 -10.64
CA ASN A 635 -17.03 0.69 -11.45
C ASN A 635 -16.92 0.40 -12.95
N ASP A 636 -15.89 -0.32 -13.41
CA ASP A 636 -15.74 -0.70 -14.81
C ASP A 636 -16.87 -1.65 -15.27
N LYS A 637 -17.24 -2.62 -14.43
CA LYS A 637 -18.39 -3.50 -14.66
C LYS A 637 -19.72 -2.73 -14.76
N LEU A 638 -19.95 -1.77 -13.86
CA LEU A 638 -21.12 -0.88 -13.91
C LEU A 638 -21.10 0.05 -15.14
N LEU A 639 -19.93 0.51 -15.57
CA LEU A 639 -19.76 1.29 -16.80
C LEU A 639 -20.05 0.44 -18.05
N LEU A 640 -19.61 -0.82 -18.10
CA LEU A 640 -19.91 -1.75 -19.18
C LEU A 640 -21.42 -2.03 -19.27
N GLU A 641 -22.07 -2.35 -18.15
CA GLU A 641 -23.51 -2.62 -18.15
C GLU A 641 -24.32 -1.34 -18.46
N ARG A 642 -23.88 -0.15 -18.01
CA ARG A 642 -24.48 1.13 -18.42
C ARG A 642 -24.37 1.34 -19.94
N ARG A 643 -23.22 1.06 -20.56
CA ARG A 643 -23.04 1.15 -22.02
C ARG A 643 -23.97 0.18 -22.75
N ARG A 644 -24.09 -1.05 -22.25
CA ARG A 644 -24.98 -2.08 -22.79
C ARG A 644 -26.45 -1.69 -22.74
N LEU A 645 -26.93 -1.20 -21.59
CA LEU A 645 -28.31 -0.73 -21.43
C LEU A 645 -28.62 0.48 -22.31
N LEU A 646 -27.67 1.40 -22.49
CA LEU A 646 -27.81 2.52 -23.44
C LEU A 646 -27.87 2.05 -24.90
N GLN A 647 -27.09 1.03 -25.27
CA GLN A 647 -27.17 0.42 -26.60
C GLN A 647 -28.56 -0.21 -26.84
N GLN A 648 -29.04 -1.02 -25.90
CA GLN A 648 -30.37 -1.64 -25.98
C GLN A 648 -31.49 -0.59 -26.06
N LEU A 649 -31.39 0.52 -25.31
CA LEU A 649 -32.35 1.61 -25.37
C LEU A 649 -32.37 2.29 -26.75
N ASN A 650 -31.21 2.52 -27.35
CA ASN A 650 -31.10 3.10 -28.69
C ASN A 650 -31.68 2.16 -29.78
N GLU A 651 -31.40 0.85 -29.67
CA GLU A 651 -31.93 -0.19 -30.55
C GLU A 651 -33.47 -0.24 -30.47
N GLU A 652 -34.04 -0.25 -29.26
CA GLU A 652 -35.49 -0.17 -29.05
C GLU A 652 -36.11 1.14 -29.55
N GLU A 653 -35.42 2.29 -29.41
CA GLU A 653 -35.91 3.55 -29.96
C GLU A 653 -35.93 3.55 -31.50
N HIS A 654 -34.95 2.89 -32.15
CA HIS A 654 -34.94 2.69 -33.60
C HIS A 654 -36.03 1.72 -34.04
N ASN A 655 -36.14 0.56 -33.38
CA ASN A 655 -37.22 -0.42 -33.63
C ASN A 655 -38.61 0.22 -33.52
N LYS A 656 -38.82 1.11 -32.53
CA LYS A 656 -40.07 1.85 -32.35
C LYS A 656 -40.33 2.85 -33.49
N LYS A 657 -39.30 3.55 -33.98
CA LYS A 657 -39.41 4.46 -35.14
C LYS A 657 -39.76 3.69 -36.41
N ASP A 658 -39.10 2.57 -36.67
CA ASP A 658 -39.36 1.73 -37.85
C ASP A 658 -40.74 1.06 -37.80
N CYS A 659 -41.17 0.58 -36.62
CA CYS A 659 -42.53 0.14 -36.40
C CYS A 659 -43.56 1.26 -36.65
N HIS A 660 -43.29 2.48 -36.20
CA HIS A 660 -44.18 3.63 -36.41
C HIS A 660 -44.26 4.03 -37.90
N LEU A 661 -43.14 4.03 -38.62
CA LEU A 661 -43.10 4.27 -40.07
C LEU A 661 -43.90 3.20 -40.82
N THR A 662 -43.70 1.92 -40.48
CA THR A 662 -44.43 0.78 -41.05
C THR A 662 -45.93 0.87 -40.78
N ALA A 663 -46.32 1.21 -39.55
CA ALA A 663 -47.71 1.42 -39.17
C ALA A 663 -48.33 2.59 -39.95
N SER A 664 -47.62 3.72 -40.06
CA SER A 664 -48.07 4.90 -40.81
C SER A 664 -48.28 4.59 -42.30
N LEU A 665 -47.34 3.89 -42.93
CA LEU A 665 -47.45 3.42 -44.31
C LEU A 665 -48.67 2.49 -44.48
N SER A 666 -48.87 1.56 -43.55
CA SER A 666 -50.00 0.64 -43.56
C SER A 666 -51.34 1.38 -43.45
N LYS A 667 -51.42 2.42 -42.61
CA LYS A 667 -52.59 3.26 -42.45
C LYS A 667 -52.92 4.00 -43.74
N CYS A 668 -51.95 4.66 -44.37
CA CYS A 668 -52.17 5.34 -45.64
C CYS A 668 -52.66 4.38 -46.75
N ARG A 669 -52.21 3.11 -46.75
CA ARG A 669 -52.71 2.09 -47.68
C ARG A 669 -54.15 1.68 -47.38
N VAL A 670 -54.53 1.57 -46.10
CA VAL A 670 -55.93 1.30 -45.69
C VAL A 670 -56.82 2.48 -46.08
N ASP A 671 -56.44 3.72 -45.74
CA ASP A 671 -57.19 4.94 -46.09
C ASP A 671 -57.44 5.04 -47.61
N PHE A 672 -56.45 4.70 -48.43
CA PHE A 672 -56.59 4.63 -49.90
C PHE A 672 -57.62 3.57 -50.34
N LEU A 673 -57.50 2.34 -49.82
CA LEU A 673 -58.41 1.23 -50.14
C LEU A 673 -59.84 1.50 -49.65
N GLU A 674 -60.03 2.19 -48.53
CA GLU A 674 -61.34 2.63 -48.07
C GLU A 674 -61.98 3.66 -49.02
N ILE A 675 -61.19 4.61 -49.52
CA ILE A 675 -61.67 5.59 -50.52
C ILE A 675 -62.05 4.89 -51.82
N GLU A 676 -61.26 3.92 -52.27
CA GLU A 676 -61.57 3.11 -53.47
C GLU A 676 -62.83 2.26 -53.27
N ASN A 677 -62.92 1.51 -52.16
CA ASN A 677 -64.12 0.74 -51.81
C ASN A 677 -65.38 1.62 -51.70
N ARG A 678 -65.25 2.85 -51.17
CA ARG A 678 -66.36 3.82 -51.12
C ARG A 678 -66.78 4.28 -52.52
N LYS A 679 -65.84 4.53 -53.42
CA LYS A 679 -66.13 4.85 -54.84
C LYS A 679 -66.83 3.68 -55.54
N LEU A 680 -66.35 2.45 -55.33
CA LEU A 680 -66.96 1.23 -55.88
C LEU A 680 -68.36 0.98 -55.30
N GLY A 681 -68.55 1.17 -54.00
CA GLY A 681 -69.86 1.11 -53.33
C GLY A 681 -70.86 2.13 -53.86
N ASN A 682 -70.43 3.39 -54.03
CA ASN A 682 -71.25 4.44 -54.65
C ASN A 682 -71.63 4.08 -56.10
N LYS A 683 -70.70 3.50 -56.87
CA LYS A 683 -70.97 3.03 -58.24
C LYS A 683 -71.96 1.86 -58.25
N LEU A 684 -71.85 0.91 -57.31
CA LEU A 684 -72.79 -0.20 -57.14
C LEU A 684 -74.20 0.32 -56.78
N LEU A 685 -74.31 1.27 -55.85
CA LEU A 685 -75.59 1.90 -55.48
C LEU A 685 -76.23 2.63 -56.67
N HIS A 686 -75.44 3.33 -57.48
CA HIS A 686 -75.92 3.98 -58.69
C HIS A 686 -76.45 2.96 -59.71
N MET A 687 -75.69 1.90 -60.00
CA MET A 687 -76.12 0.81 -60.88
C MET A 687 -77.38 0.11 -60.34
N SER A 688 -77.45 -0.17 -59.04
CA SER A 688 -78.63 -0.75 -58.37
C SER A 688 -79.85 0.16 -58.46
N SER A 689 -79.66 1.49 -58.41
CA SER A 689 -80.74 2.47 -58.59
C SER A 689 -81.25 2.48 -60.03
N GLN A 690 -80.36 2.37 -61.02
CA GLN A 690 -80.75 2.20 -62.43
C GLN A 690 -81.50 0.88 -62.64
N LEU A 691 -81.00 -0.23 -62.08
CA LEU A 691 -81.67 -1.54 -62.14
C LEU A 691 -83.08 -1.45 -61.53
N ALA A 692 -83.25 -0.85 -60.36
CA ALA A 692 -84.56 -0.67 -59.73
C ALA A 692 -85.52 0.27 -60.51
N ILE A 693 -85.00 1.15 -61.38
CA ILE A 693 -85.83 1.93 -62.32
C ILE A 693 -86.25 1.05 -63.51
N LEU A 694 -85.33 0.28 -64.08
CA LEU A 694 -85.60 -0.65 -65.18
C LEU A 694 -86.55 -1.77 -64.77
N GLU A 695 -86.38 -2.32 -63.56
CA GLU A 695 -87.25 -3.33 -62.97
C GLU A 695 -88.67 -2.79 -62.76
N ARG A 696 -88.84 -1.60 -62.15
CA ARG A 696 -90.16 -0.94 -62.07
C ARG A 696 -90.76 -0.65 -63.44
N ARG A 697 -89.95 -0.31 -64.44
CA ARG A 697 -90.44 -0.10 -65.82
C ARG A 697 -90.91 -1.41 -66.44
N SER A 698 -90.20 -2.51 -66.19
CA SER A 698 -90.56 -3.86 -66.63
C SER A 698 -91.83 -4.37 -65.92
N GLN A 699 -91.91 -4.20 -64.60
CA GLN A 699 -93.10 -4.50 -63.80
C GLN A 699 -94.31 -3.66 -64.23
N ASN A 700 -94.12 -2.37 -64.57
CA ASN A 700 -95.20 -1.56 -65.12
C ASN A 700 -95.68 -2.05 -66.50
N THR A 701 -94.79 -2.53 -67.37
CA THR A 701 -95.21 -3.18 -68.63
C THR A 701 -95.92 -4.52 -68.39
N GLN A 702 -95.48 -5.30 -67.41
CA GLN A 702 -96.17 -6.54 -67.00
C GLN A 702 -97.53 -6.25 -66.35
N ALA A 703 -97.66 -5.18 -65.57
CA ALA A 703 -98.92 -4.74 -64.98
C ALA A 703 -99.91 -4.26 -66.06
N LEU A 704 -99.44 -3.57 -67.10
CA LEU A 704 -100.26 -3.22 -68.26
C LEU A 704 -100.80 -4.47 -68.97
N HIS A 705 -99.96 -5.49 -69.18
CA HIS A 705 -100.41 -6.79 -69.72
C HIS A 705 -101.41 -7.51 -68.78
N LEU A 706 -101.20 -7.49 -67.46
CA LEU A 706 -102.16 -8.07 -66.50
C LEU A 706 -103.50 -7.31 -66.48
N THR A 707 -103.51 -5.99 -66.70
CA THR A 707 -104.76 -5.23 -66.85
C THR A 707 -105.47 -5.45 -68.19
N GLU A 708 -104.75 -5.87 -69.25
CA GLU A 708 -105.39 -6.34 -70.49
C GLU A 708 -105.98 -7.75 -70.35
N GLU A 709 -105.35 -8.65 -69.58
CA GLU A 709 -105.84 -10.03 -69.42
C GLU A 709 -106.99 -10.18 -68.40
N LEU A 710 -107.12 -9.30 -67.40
CA LEU A 710 -108.15 -9.44 -66.33
C LEU A 710 -109.62 -9.27 -66.78
N ILE A 711 -109.90 -8.99 -68.06
CA ILE A 711 -111.26 -9.06 -68.64
C ILE A 711 -111.62 -10.50 -69.05
N LYS A 712 -110.67 -11.45 -69.12
CA LYS A 712 -110.92 -12.82 -69.57
C LYS A 712 -110.55 -13.89 -68.55
N THR A 713 -111.62 -14.50 -68.04
CA THR A 713 -111.70 -15.80 -67.35
C THR A 713 -111.31 -15.83 -65.87
N SER A 714 -112.17 -16.46 -65.06
CA SER A 714 -112.06 -16.57 -63.61
C SER A 714 -112.09 -18.03 -63.18
N SER A 715 -111.19 -18.42 -62.26
CA SER A 715 -111.25 -19.67 -61.46
C SER A 715 -111.07 -20.98 -62.27
N PRO A 716 -110.78 -22.15 -61.65
CA PRO A 716 -110.67 -22.40 -60.20
C PRO A 716 -109.45 -23.24 -59.71
N VAL A 717 -109.09 -22.98 -58.44
CA VAL A 717 -108.92 -23.96 -57.33
C VAL A 717 -108.04 -25.24 -57.48
N GLN A 718 -107.10 -25.35 -56.51
CA GLN A 718 -106.60 -26.54 -55.78
C GLN A 718 -105.19 -27.14 -55.98
N ASP A 719 -104.66 -27.52 -54.80
CA ASP A 719 -103.65 -28.52 -54.43
C ASP A 719 -102.16 -28.36 -54.78
N PHE A 720 -101.39 -28.02 -53.73
CA PHE A 720 -99.95 -28.25 -53.63
C PHE A 720 -99.62 -29.15 -52.45
N LYS A 721 -99.03 -30.33 -52.71
CA LYS A 721 -98.21 -31.04 -51.72
C LYS A 721 -97.18 -31.99 -52.37
N CYS A 722 -96.04 -32.10 -51.69
CA CYS A 722 -94.97 -33.10 -51.82
C CYS A 722 -93.84 -32.93 -52.87
N LEU A 723 -92.69 -32.50 -52.31
CA LEU A 723 -91.44 -33.27 -52.20
C LEU A 723 -90.28 -33.11 -53.21
N HIS A 724 -89.16 -32.67 -52.61
CA HIS A 724 -87.77 -33.13 -52.81
C HIS A 724 -86.94 -32.58 -53.98
N VAL A 725 -85.84 -31.88 -53.66
CA VAL A 725 -84.43 -32.33 -53.85
C VAL A 725 -83.46 -31.23 -53.35
N HIS A 726 -82.33 -31.64 -52.77
CA HIS A 726 -81.18 -30.81 -52.37
C HIS A 726 -80.03 -31.11 -53.36
N PRO A 727 -79.15 -30.18 -53.80
CA PRO A 727 -78.07 -29.67 -52.93
C PRO A 727 -77.48 -28.25 -53.18
N GLN A 728 -76.86 -27.70 -52.13
CA GLN A 728 -75.64 -26.85 -52.04
C GLN A 728 -75.31 -25.64 -52.99
N SER A 729 -74.69 -24.61 -52.34
CA SER A 729 -73.87 -23.49 -52.90
C SER A 729 -74.62 -22.16 -53.24
N PRO A 730 -73.95 -20.99 -53.44
CA PRO A 730 -73.63 -20.09 -52.32
C PRO A 730 -73.92 -18.56 -52.52
N ASN A 731 -73.75 -17.81 -51.41
CA ASN A 731 -73.28 -16.40 -51.32
C ASN A 731 -74.26 -15.17 -51.36
N GLU A 732 -73.94 -14.22 -50.46
CA GLU A 732 -74.13 -12.73 -50.47
C GLU A 732 -75.48 -11.96 -50.36
N MET A 733 -75.61 -11.20 -49.23
CA MET A 733 -75.95 -9.74 -49.09
C MET A 733 -77.30 -9.16 -49.61
N LYS A 734 -77.98 -8.15 -49.04
CA LYS A 734 -77.78 -7.07 -48.01
C LYS A 734 -79.18 -6.70 -47.39
N SER A 735 -79.40 -5.90 -46.33
CA SER A 735 -79.11 -4.45 -46.16
C SER A 735 -79.44 -3.88 -44.75
N GLU A 736 -78.52 -3.11 -44.14
CA GLU A 736 -78.63 -1.73 -43.54
C GLU A 736 -79.83 -1.24 -42.64
N PRO A 737 -79.84 -0.02 -42.00
CA PRO A 737 -78.91 1.15 -42.06
C PRO A 737 -78.56 1.94 -40.73
N SER A 738 -77.61 2.91 -40.84
CA SER A 738 -77.53 4.23 -40.13
C SER A 738 -77.18 4.31 -38.62
N LYS A 739 -76.49 5.33 -38.06
CA LYS A 739 -76.16 6.73 -38.46
C LYS A 739 -74.81 7.19 -37.84
N SER A 740 -74.17 8.24 -38.39
CA SER A 740 -72.90 8.81 -37.90
C SER A 740 -72.89 10.35 -37.90
N GLN A 741 -72.22 10.98 -36.92
CA GLN A 741 -71.94 12.42 -36.85
C GLN A 741 -70.55 12.61 -36.21
N GLY A 742 -69.68 13.48 -36.73
CA GLY A 742 -68.29 13.66 -36.27
C GLY A 742 -67.93 15.13 -35.98
N LEU A 743 -66.64 15.47 -35.82
CA LEU A 743 -66.07 16.82 -36.03
C LEU A 743 -64.54 16.90 -35.84
N TYR A 744 -63.97 18.05 -36.24
CA TYR A 744 -62.57 18.51 -36.15
C TYR A 744 -62.34 19.35 -34.85
N GLU A 745 -61.17 19.89 -34.47
CA GLU A 745 -59.92 20.19 -35.22
C GLU A 745 -58.62 20.00 -34.40
N SER A 746 -57.90 21.07 -34.00
CA SER A 746 -56.54 21.04 -33.44
C SER A 746 -56.25 22.18 -32.44
N ALA A 747 -55.20 21.99 -31.65
CA ALA A 747 -54.34 22.98 -30.97
C ALA A 747 -54.74 23.71 -29.64
N GLN A 748 -53.78 23.61 -28.70
CA GLN A 748 -53.34 24.56 -27.65
C GLN A 748 -54.10 24.78 -26.30
N SER A 749 -53.26 24.77 -25.24
CA SER A 749 -53.17 25.74 -24.11
C SER A 749 -53.79 25.44 -22.72
N LYS A 750 -52.85 25.27 -21.76
CA LYS A 750 -52.85 25.68 -20.32
C LYS A 750 -53.62 24.88 -19.25
N GLN A 751 -52.88 24.64 -18.14
CA GLN A 751 -53.17 24.86 -16.69
C GLN A 751 -54.64 24.72 -16.18
N SER A 752 -54.93 24.15 -15.01
CA SER A 752 -54.12 23.98 -13.78
C SER A 752 -54.68 22.90 -12.83
N ASP A 753 -53.79 22.36 -11.99
CA ASP A 753 -53.97 22.00 -10.57
C ASP A 753 -55.15 21.17 -10.02
N ALA A 754 -54.72 20.14 -9.27
CA ALA A 754 -55.13 19.79 -7.90
C ALA A 754 -56.08 18.60 -7.63
N THR A 755 -55.50 17.65 -6.89
CA THR A 755 -56.09 16.78 -5.84
C THR A 755 -56.59 15.37 -6.24
N SER A 756 -55.87 14.40 -5.64
CA SER A 756 -56.04 12.94 -5.60
C SER A 756 -57.25 12.46 -4.75
N PRO A 757 -57.45 11.14 -4.52
CA PRO A 757 -57.68 10.00 -5.42
C PRO A 757 -59.08 9.38 -5.07
N PRO A 758 -59.46 8.06 -5.13
CA PRO A 758 -58.71 6.80 -4.91
C PRO A 758 -58.91 5.65 -5.95
N LEU A 759 -58.06 4.60 -5.83
CA LEU A 759 -58.31 3.14 -5.88
C LEU A 759 -59.49 2.58 -6.76
N GLN A 760 -59.41 1.46 -7.49
CA GLN A 760 -58.48 0.31 -7.43
C GLN A 760 -58.69 -0.67 -8.62
N CYS A 761 -57.77 -1.66 -8.77
CA CYS A 761 -57.98 -3.00 -9.41
C CYS A 761 -58.20 -3.06 -10.95
N PHE A 762 -57.69 -4.04 -11.72
CA PHE A 762 -56.61 -5.07 -11.65
C PHE A 762 -56.18 -5.30 -13.14
N LEU A 763 -55.01 -5.82 -13.56
CA LEU A 763 -54.38 -7.11 -13.28
C LEU A 763 -52.91 -7.16 -13.76
N SER A 764 -52.07 -7.84 -12.96
CA SER A 764 -51.02 -8.81 -13.38
C SER A 764 -49.91 -8.47 -14.39
N ARG A 765 -48.69 -8.25 -13.88
CA ARG A 765 -47.48 -8.95 -14.39
C ARG A 765 -46.45 -9.15 -13.26
N SER A 766 -45.91 -10.36 -13.14
CA SER A 766 -45.04 -10.78 -12.04
C SER A 766 -43.57 -10.37 -12.25
N LEU A 767 -42.96 -9.73 -11.25
CA LEU A 767 -41.51 -9.55 -11.15
C LEU A 767 -40.86 -10.77 -10.48
N SER A 768 -39.79 -11.28 -11.08
CA SER A 768 -38.85 -12.17 -10.38
C SER A 768 -37.79 -11.32 -9.69
N ARG A 769 -37.63 -11.50 -8.37
CA ARG A 769 -36.72 -10.72 -7.53
C ARG A 769 -35.62 -11.64 -6.99
N SER A 770 -34.45 -11.61 -7.62
CA SER A 770 -33.27 -12.31 -7.10
C SER A 770 -32.76 -11.58 -5.86
N ALA A 771 -32.57 -12.33 -4.78
CA ALA A 771 -31.96 -11.84 -3.55
C ALA A 771 -30.73 -12.71 -3.26
N GLU A 772 -29.55 -12.10 -3.23
CA GLU A 772 -28.31 -12.80 -2.86
C GLU A 772 -27.41 -11.82 -2.09
N MET A 773 -27.49 -11.92 -0.76
CA MET A 773 -26.63 -11.25 0.20
C MET A 773 -26.49 -12.16 1.41
N GLY A 774 -25.26 -12.48 1.79
CA GLY A 774 -24.95 -13.09 3.09
C GLY A 774 -24.48 -14.55 3.07
N TYR A 775 -23.21 -14.76 2.74
CA TYR A 775 -22.42 -15.83 3.34
C TYR A 775 -21.20 -15.22 4.02
N LEU A 776 -21.14 -15.33 5.34
CA LEU A 776 -19.91 -15.21 6.12
C LEU A 776 -19.80 -16.41 7.06
N ASN A 777 -18.61 -17.01 7.04
CA ASN A 777 -18.02 -17.91 8.03
C ASN A 777 -18.62 -19.32 8.23
N LEU A 778 -17.85 -20.33 7.82
CA LEU A 778 -17.91 -21.70 8.32
C LEU A 778 -16.56 -22.12 8.91
N THR A 779 -16.39 -21.90 10.22
CA THR A 779 -15.55 -22.65 11.19
C THR A 779 -15.98 -22.13 12.57
N SER A 780 -16.24 -22.92 13.62
CA SER A 780 -16.18 -24.39 13.81
C SER A 780 -17.21 -24.75 14.89
N ALA A 781 -17.76 -25.97 14.87
CA ALA A 781 -18.72 -26.44 15.88
C ALA A 781 -18.11 -27.52 16.80
N GLN A 782 -17.49 -27.08 17.89
CA GLN A 782 -17.19 -27.87 19.10
C GLN A 782 -16.99 -26.81 20.21
N SER A 783 -17.63 -26.83 21.39
CA SER A 783 -18.29 -27.91 22.10
C SER A 783 -19.45 -27.43 23.01
N ARG A 784 -20.36 -28.37 23.29
CA ARG A 784 -21.34 -28.45 24.41
C ARG A 784 -20.90 -27.64 25.65
N SER A 785 -21.74 -26.70 26.11
CA SER A 785 -22.72 -26.87 27.19
C SER A 785 -22.20 -26.35 28.53
N ASP A 786 -22.80 -25.28 29.06
CA ASP A 786 -23.68 -25.39 30.23
C ASP A 786 -24.40 -24.07 30.55
N LEU A 787 -25.68 -24.20 30.93
CA LEU A 787 -26.53 -23.11 31.41
C LEU A 787 -26.51 -23.10 32.93
N SER A 788 -26.11 -22.00 33.58
CA SER A 788 -26.77 -21.54 34.82
C SER A 788 -26.33 -20.13 35.26
N ALA A 789 -27.26 -19.45 35.95
CA ALA A 789 -27.07 -18.37 36.91
C ALA A 789 -26.18 -17.16 36.55
N SER A 790 -26.79 -15.98 36.38
CA SER A 790 -27.10 -15.14 37.55
C SER A 790 -27.91 -13.90 37.14
N LEU A 791 -29.04 -13.67 37.81
CA LEU A 791 -29.88 -12.48 37.64
C LEU A 791 -29.85 -11.67 38.95
N ALA A 792 -28.90 -10.73 39.08
CA ALA A 792 -28.88 -9.77 40.18
C ALA A 792 -27.98 -8.56 39.86
N GLY A 793 -28.44 -7.34 40.18
CA GLY A 793 -27.52 -6.25 40.51
C GLY A 793 -27.81 -4.85 39.96
N PHE A 794 -28.59 -4.08 40.72
CA PHE A 794 -28.37 -2.64 40.99
C PHE A 794 -28.60 -1.59 39.88
N SER A 795 -29.84 -1.08 39.85
CA SER A 795 -30.10 0.35 39.65
C SER A 795 -29.89 1.13 40.96
N SER A 796 -28.99 2.11 40.97
CA SER A 796 -28.75 3.17 41.98
C SER A 796 -27.35 3.73 41.66
N SER A 797 -27.06 5.03 41.54
CA SER A 797 -27.74 6.24 41.98
C SER A 797 -27.12 7.48 41.30
N ASN A 798 -27.91 8.54 41.07
CA ASN A 798 -27.72 9.87 41.68
C ASN A 798 -28.40 11.00 40.90
N SER A 799 -29.27 11.69 41.62
CA SER A 799 -29.87 12.97 41.29
C SER A 799 -28.89 14.13 41.52
N THR A 800 -28.91 15.10 40.60
CA THR A 800 -29.12 16.54 40.88
C THR A 800 -28.49 17.15 42.15
N PHE A 801 -27.61 18.15 41.99
CA PHE A 801 -27.95 19.56 42.29
C PHE A 801 -26.87 20.56 41.81
N SER A 802 -27.34 21.79 41.54
CA SER A 802 -26.62 22.99 41.04
C SER A 802 -26.29 23.02 39.54
#